data_AF-A0A9P4QR48-F1
#
_entry.id   AF-A0A9P4QR48-F1
#
_cell.length_a   1.000
_cell.length_b   1.000
_cell.length_c   1.000
_cell.angle_alpha   90.00
_cell.angle_beta   90.00
_cell.angle_gamma   90.00
#
_symmetry.space_group_name_H-M   'P 1'
#
loop_
_entity.id
_entity.type
_entity.pdbx_description
1 polymer ?
#
loop_
_entity_poly.entity_id
_entity_poly.type
_entity_poly.pdbx_seq_one_letter_code
_entity_poly.pdbx_strand_id
1 'polypeptide(L)'
;MKGSIETRLLINNELVPASDKGTFDLFSPHTGDLVAKVAEATLDDVNRAVSAAQEAFPAWSSLSPAERGKPLKKMADLVLSEKDKLAQLDAISMGRPVSTFFDSNYAATHFNYFAEAAYPQGHTSLNTPGFLNMSLRQPFGVVAIIIPFNAPLVFFSKKVAPAVAAGNCVVVKTSEKAPLTSWKISEWIAKCGFPPGVVNVLSGHGNVGAALAEHMQVRALSFTGSARTGRSIQIASAKSNLKKVVFELGGKGPALVFQDADIEQAAKETENSINWNSGQTCMANSRIYVHESIKDQFISAFTKLARSRKLGDPTLSDTNQGPQADKMQHETVNKYIALGKTEAGSTIDTAASTSGTSTTSETSLLVSPVIFTDVPEGSRIIKEEIFGPVVIINTFSSEAEAISKANDTEFGLYAALYTKDLERAIRVGKKLESGMVGVNCTSPTGCWDLPFGGWKGSGTGRESLLESMEHYLEMVNYHFAPRGSFAVILPSTNVAVEAEYGQMMVPGISWHSGRIMIRDPNLGSDEAFEQFMVDLRKEIGNAVDSVMTAQPDYMVMGMSSETFWGGKAGAAKFEGLMKELSGGLDITTGAQACNAALEKLGAKRIGVITPYQTVGDDQVRAYLTEVGFDVAGVHGLKCPTAKSIADVQPETLKEAFRKVDGPDVQALIQAGTNLFCAKVAAEMEEELGKPVIAINTATVWHAYRTHGIQDQIKGFGCLLEKY
;
A
#
# COMPACT_ATOMS: atom_id res chain seq x y z
N MET A 1 9.99 -41.44 9.40
CA MET A 1 9.49 -41.30 8.02
C MET A 1 10.33 -42.19 7.11
N LYS A 2 9.73 -43.07 6.29
CA LYS A 2 10.46 -43.88 5.29
C LYS A 2 10.18 -43.28 3.89
N GLY A 3 11.14 -42.54 3.35
CA GLY A 3 11.07 -41.88 2.04
C GLY A 3 12.06 -40.72 1.95
N SER A 4 12.51 -40.39 0.74
CA SER A 4 13.34 -39.19 0.51
C SER A 4 12.54 -37.94 0.86
N ILE A 5 13.03 -37.12 1.79
CA ILE A 5 12.46 -35.80 2.09
C ILE A 5 12.83 -34.88 0.92
N GLU A 6 11.85 -34.17 0.37
CA GLU A 6 12.09 -33.19 -0.70
C GLU A 6 12.80 -31.95 -0.14
N THR A 7 13.88 -31.54 -0.79
CA THR A 7 14.81 -30.50 -0.30
C THR A 7 15.45 -29.69 -1.44
N ARG A 8 14.79 -29.63 -2.61
CA ARG A 8 15.17 -28.85 -3.81
C ARG A 8 14.49 -27.50 -3.86
N LEU A 9 15.24 -26.41 -4.06
CA LEU A 9 14.81 -25.01 -4.05
C LEU A 9 13.49 -24.79 -4.81
N LEU A 10 12.60 -23.92 -4.30
CA LEU A 10 11.42 -23.49 -5.04
C LEU A 10 11.72 -22.19 -5.78
N ILE A 11 11.81 -22.25 -7.10
CA ILE A 11 12.00 -21.09 -7.97
C ILE A 11 10.95 -21.14 -9.06
N ASN A 12 10.16 -20.08 -9.20
CA ASN A 12 9.15 -19.98 -10.26
C ASN A 12 8.13 -21.14 -10.27
N ASN A 13 7.65 -21.56 -9.10
CA ASN A 13 6.78 -22.75 -8.90
C ASN A 13 7.40 -24.12 -9.24
N GLU A 14 8.70 -24.17 -9.54
CA GLU A 14 9.41 -25.42 -9.81
C GLU A 14 10.36 -25.77 -8.66
N LEU A 15 10.38 -27.06 -8.28
CA LEU A 15 11.34 -27.61 -7.33
C LEU A 15 12.62 -28.01 -8.09
N VAL A 16 13.69 -27.26 -7.90
CA VAL A 16 14.94 -27.37 -8.66
C VAL A 16 16.15 -27.62 -7.74
N PRO A 17 17.14 -28.43 -8.15
CA PRO A 17 18.40 -28.47 -7.42
C PRO A 17 19.06 -27.07 -7.43
N ALA A 18 20.02 -26.85 -6.52
CA ALA A 18 20.93 -25.72 -6.64
C ALA A 18 21.61 -25.70 -8.01
N SER A 19 21.94 -24.53 -8.54
CA SER A 19 22.49 -24.39 -9.90
C SER A 19 23.81 -25.16 -10.09
N ASP A 20 24.61 -25.28 -9.05
CA ASP A 20 25.86 -26.05 -9.00
C ASP A 20 25.68 -27.49 -8.45
N LYS A 21 24.44 -27.87 -8.14
CA LYS A 21 24.05 -29.12 -7.47
C LYS A 21 24.60 -29.26 -6.04
N GLY A 22 25.04 -28.17 -5.44
CA GLY A 22 25.52 -28.11 -4.06
C GLY A 22 24.43 -28.47 -3.05
N THR A 23 24.84 -29.15 -1.99
CA THR A 23 23.98 -29.52 -0.87
C THR A 23 24.73 -29.47 0.46
N PHE A 24 24.04 -29.18 1.55
CA PHE A 24 24.54 -29.37 2.91
C PHE A 24 23.78 -30.48 3.65
N ASP A 25 24.46 -31.12 4.59
CA ASP A 25 23.89 -32.21 5.39
C ASP A 25 23.13 -31.64 6.60
N LEU A 26 21.89 -32.08 6.79
CA LEU A 26 21.06 -31.77 7.95
C LEU A 26 21.02 -32.98 8.88
N PHE A 27 21.51 -32.82 10.10
CA PHE A 27 21.56 -33.88 11.11
C PHE A 27 20.49 -33.69 12.18
N SER A 28 19.98 -34.79 12.72
CA SER A 28 19.07 -34.78 13.85
C SER A 28 19.83 -34.34 15.11
N PRO A 29 19.39 -33.28 15.81
CA PRO A 29 20.03 -32.85 17.06
C PRO A 29 19.83 -33.82 18.23
N HIS A 30 18.87 -34.76 18.11
CA HIS A 30 18.63 -35.78 19.11
C HIS A 30 19.47 -37.05 18.89
N THR A 31 19.49 -37.56 17.66
CA THR A 31 20.13 -38.86 17.35
C THR A 31 21.52 -38.73 16.72
N GLY A 32 21.80 -37.60 16.07
CA GLY A 32 23.00 -37.40 15.25
C GLY A 32 22.89 -37.98 13.84
N ASP A 33 21.77 -38.62 13.49
CA ASP A 33 21.57 -39.23 12.17
C ASP A 33 21.39 -38.18 11.09
N LEU A 34 21.83 -38.50 9.86
CA LEU A 34 21.56 -37.68 8.68
C LEU A 34 20.06 -37.73 8.37
N VAL A 35 19.39 -36.58 8.44
CA VAL A 35 17.96 -36.42 8.16
C VAL A 35 17.71 -36.18 6.67
N ALA A 36 18.47 -35.24 6.08
CA ALA A 36 18.34 -34.90 4.67
C ALA A 36 19.61 -34.23 4.12
N LYS A 37 19.78 -34.29 2.79
CA LYS A 37 20.72 -33.44 2.05
C LYS A 37 19.95 -32.27 1.46
N VAL A 38 20.22 -31.04 1.89
CA VAL A 38 19.44 -29.86 1.55
C VAL A 38 20.15 -29.06 0.47
N ALA A 39 19.44 -28.65 -0.58
CA ALA A 39 20.02 -27.81 -1.64
C ALA A 39 20.59 -26.51 -1.06
N GLU A 40 21.81 -26.16 -1.47
CA GLU A 40 22.48 -24.93 -1.08
C GLU A 40 22.42 -23.92 -2.22
N ALA A 41 21.54 -22.93 -2.09
CA ALA A 41 21.37 -21.93 -3.13
C ALA A 41 22.67 -21.15 -3.38
N THR A 42 22.98 -20.96 -4.66
CA THR A 42 24.09 -20.11 -5.09
C THR A 42 23.64 -18.66 -5.30
N LEU A 43 24.58 -17.77 -5.63
CA LEU A 43 24.25 -16.43 -6.10
C LEU A 43 23.38 -16.46 -7.37
N ASP A 44 23.62 -17.42 -8.27
CA ASP A 44 22.83 -17.57 -9.49
C ASP A 44 21.39 -17.97 -9.17
N ASP A 45 21.17 -18.83 -8.18
CA ASP A 45 19.83 -19.18 -7.73
C ASP A 45 19.10 -18.00 -7.08
N VAL A 46 19.81 -17.16 -6.32
CA VAL A 46 19.27 -15.90 -5.79
C VAL A 46 18.84 -14.99 -6.94
N ASN A 47 19.70 -14.78 -7.93
CA ASN A 47 19.40 -13.95 -9.10
C ASN A 47 18.20 -14.49 -9.89
N ARG A 48 18.13 -15.81 -10.11
CA ARG A 48 16.99 -16.47 -10.76
C ARG A 48 15.68 -16.28 -10.00
N ALA A 49 15.70 -16.45 -8.68
CA ALA A 49 14.52 -16.25 -7.84
C ALA A 49 14.05 -14.80 -7.83
N VAL A 50 14.97 -13.84 -7.76
CA VAL A 50 14.63 -12.40 -7.82
C VAL A 50 14.10 -12.02 -9.21
N SER A 51 14.68 -12.52 -10.29
CA SER A 51 14.17 -12.29 -11.64
C SER A 51 12.76 -12.87 -11.82
N ALA A 52 12.51 -14.10 -11.37
CA ALA A 52 11.16 -14.68 -11.41
C ALA A 52 10.14 -13.86 -10.60
N ALA A 53 10.53 -13.36 -9.42
CA ALA A 53 9.69 -12.48 -8.63
C ALA A 53 9.40 -11.14 -9.34
N GLN A 54 10.40 -10.59 -10.02
CA GLN A 54 10.28 -9.34 -10.77
C GLN A 54 9.35 -9.47 -11.98
N GLU A 55 9.43 -10.61 -12.69
CA GLU A 55 8.56 -10.93 -13.83
C GLU A 55 7.10 -11.16 -13.39
N ALA A 56 6.89 -11.78 -12.23
CA ALA A 56 5.54 -12.04 -11.70
C ALA A 56 4.85 -10.79 -11.13
N PHE A 57 5.62 -9.79 -10.68
CA PHE A 57 5.12 -8.67 -9.91
C PHE A 57 4.02 -7.84 -10.61
N PRO A 58 4.15 -7.44 -11.90
CA PRO A 58 3.11 -6.64 -12.56
C PRO A 58 1.74 -7.32 -12.57
N ALA A 59 1.69 -8.62 -12.84
CA ALA A 59 0.45 -9.38 -12.85
C ALA A 59 -0.12 -9.57 -11.43
N TRP A 60 0.74 -9.89 -10.45
CA TRP A 60 0.31 -10.14 -9.07
C TRP A 60 -0.18 -8.88 -8.34
N SER A 61 0.55 -7.76 -8.49
CA SER A 61 0.18 -6.48 -7.89
C SER A 61 -1.12 -5.89 -8.45
N SER A 62 -1.45 -6.20 -9.71
CA SER A 62 -2.68 -5.77 -10.37
C SER A 62 -3.93 -6.52 -9.93
N LEU A 63 -3.78 -7.65 -9.21
CA LEU A 63 -4.93 -8.39 -8.69
C LEU A 63 -5.68 -7.62 -7.60
N SER A 64 -6.97 -7.93 -7.45
CA SER A 64 -7.73 -7.39 -6.33
C SER A 64 -7.29 -8.05 -5.00
N PRO A 65 -7.55 -7.36 -3.89
CA PRO A 65 -7.52 -7.92 -2.55
C PRO A 65 -8.00 -9.37 -2.40
N ALA A 66 -9.22 -9.61 -2.87
CA ALA A 66 -9.88 -10.90 -2.74
C ALA A 66 -9.20 -11.98 -3.58
N GLU A 67 -8.68 -11.64 -4.77
CA GLU A 67 -7.98 -12.60 -5.62
C GLU A 67 -6.65 -13.04 -4.99
N ARG A 68 -5.90 -12.13 -4.38
CA ARG A 68 -4.66 -12.47 -3.66
C ARG A 68 -4.91 -13.30 -2.40
N GLY A 69 -6.08 -13.16 -1.77
CA GLY A 69 -6.46 -13.91 -0.57
C GLY A 69 -6.76 -15.40 -0.81
N LYS A 70 -7.24 -15.77 -2.00
CA LYS A 70 -7.59 -17.17 -2.33
C LYS A 70 -6.47 -18.19 -2.05
N PRO A 71 -5.22 -18.00 -2.55
CA PRO A 71 -4.15 -18.96 -2.28
C PRO A 71 -3.71 -18.97 -0.81
N LEU A 72 -3.82 -17.86 -0.10
CA LEU A 72 -3.53 -17.78 1.35
C LEU A 72 -4.50 -18.64 2.16
N LYS A 73 -5.81 -18.56 1.87
CA LYS A 73 -6.83 -19.37 2.54
C LYS A 73 -6.61 -20.87 2.35
N LYS A 74 -6.29 -21.29 1.12
CA LYS A 74 -5.93 -22.69 0.81
C LYS A 74 -4.67 -23.14 1.54
N MET A 75 -3.69 -22.24 1.71
CA MET A 75 -2.48 -22.54 2.48
C MET A 75 -2.80 -22.79 3.96
N ALA A 76 -3.70 -21.99 4.55
CA ALA A 76 -4.15 -22.19 5.92
C ALA A 76 -4.77 -23.59 6.12
N ASP A 77 -5.66 -23.99 5.21
CA ASP A 77 -6.32 -25.31 5.25
C ASP A 77 -5.30 -26.45 5.17
N LEU A 78 -4.33 -26.36 4.25
CA LEU A 78 -3.29 -27.39 4.10
C LEU A 78 -2.39 -27.49 5.33
N VAL A 79 -1.97 -26.36 5.89
CA VAL A 79 -1.13 -26.31 7.11
C VAL A 79 -1.83 -26.98 8.30
N LEU A 80 -3.14 -26.81 8.45
CA LEU A 80 -3.91 -27.48 9.51
C LEU A 80 -4.07 -28.98 9.24
N SER A 81 -4.33 -29.35 7.98
CA SER A 81 -4.53 -30.76 7.60
C SER A 81 -3.28 -31.63 7.80
N GLU A 82 -2.08 -31.03 7.76
CA GLU A 82 -0.79 -31.72 7.83
C GLU A 82 0.00 -31.36 9.11
N LYS A 83 -0.69 -30.84 10.14
CA LYS A 83 -0.08 -30.36 11.39
C LYS A 83 0.86 -31.37 12.07
N ASP A 84 0.48 -32.65 12.11
CA ASP A 84 1.25 -33.68 12.80
C ASP A 84 2.54 -33.98 12.04
N LYS A 85 2.48 -33.95 10.70
CA LYS A 85 3.65 -34.11 9.85
C LYS A 85 4.60 -32.92 9.96
N LEU A 86 4.07 -31.70 10.01
CA LEU A 86 4.86 -30.48 10.23
C LEU A 86 5.55 -30.52 11.59
N ALA A 87 4.85 -30.94 12.64
CA ALA A 87 5.43 -31.13 13.97
C ALA A 87 6.59 -32.14 13.95
N GLN A 88 6.42 -33.27 13.27
CA GLN A 88 7.46 -34.29 13.13
C GLN A 88 8.68 -33.79 12.36
N LEU A 89 8.49 -32.95 11.32
CA LEU A 89 9.61 -32.37 10.56
C LEU A 89 10.45 -31.42 11.40
N ASP A 90 9.83 -30.56 12.21
CA ASP A 90 10.55 -29.67 13.13
C ASP A 90 11.21 -30.46 14.28
N ALA A 91 10.56 -31.51 14.78
CA ALA A 91 11.12 -32.38 15.81
C ALA A 91 12.43 -33.04 15.35
N ILE A 92 12.46 -33.62 14.15
CA ILE A 92 13.66 -34.32 13.64
C ILE A 92 14.76 -33.36 13.15
N SER A 93 14.41 -32.15 12.71
CA SER A 93 15.40 -31.20 12.15
C SER A 93 15.93 -30.21 13.19
N MET A 94 15.06 -29.66 14.04
CA MET A 94 15.41 -28.62 15.01
C MET A 94 15.43 -29.14 16.45
N GLY A 95 14.75 -30.24 16.73
CA GLY A 95 14.64 -30.76 18.09
C GLY A 95 13.44 -30.23 18.88
N ARG A 96 12.48 -29.58 18.22
CA ARG A 96 11.29 -29.06 18.91
C ARG A 96 10.30 -30.17 19.23
N PRO A 97 9.89 -30.36 20.51
CA PRO A 97 8.97 -31.43 20.86
C PRO A 97 7.60 -31.30 20.19
N VAL A 98 7.09 -32.40 19.61
CA VAL A 98 5.76 -32.44 18.98
C VAL A 98 4.62 -32.11 19.94
N SER A 99 4.81 -32.39 21.23
CA SER A 99 3.87 -32.08 22.32
C SER A 99 3.63 -30.58 22.51
N THR A 100 4.56 -29.73 22.06
CA THR A 100 4.53 -28.26 22.23
C THR A 100 4.39 -27.52 20.90
N PHE A 101 4.12 -28.24 19.82
CA PHE A 101 4.05 -27.69 18.48
C PHE A 101 2.72 -26.96 18.24
N PHE A 102 2.75 -25.64 18.26
CA PHE A 102 1.57 -24.80 17.97
C PHE A 102 1.63 -24.15 16.58
N ASP A 103 2.73 -24.29 15.85
CA ASP A 103 3.07 -23.46 14.70
C ASP A 103 2.04 -23.57 13.56
N SER A 104 1.45 -24.74 13.35
CA SER A 104 0.37 -24.89 12.36
C SER A 104 -0.84 -24.00 12.66
N ASN A 105 -1.26 -23.91 13.92
CA ASN A 105 -2.38 -23.04 14.29
C ASN A 105 -2.02 -21.56 14.13
N TYR A 106 -0.78 -21.19 14.50
CA TYR A 106 -0.28 -19.83 14.32
C TYR A 106 -0.23 -19.44 12.85
N ALA A 107 0.34 -20.32 12.01
CA ALA A 107 0.48 -20.08 10.59
C ALA A 107 -0.87 -20.03 9.86
N ALA A 108 -1.78 -20.96 10.17
CA ALA A 108 -3.12 -20.93 9.62
C ALA A 108 -3.87 -19.65 10.00
N THR A 109 -3.72 -19.17 11.25
CA THR A 109 -4.28 -17.89 11.69
C THR A 109 -3.75 -16.73 10.85
N HIS A 110 -2.44 -16.65 10.62
CA HIS A 110 -1.84 -15.57 9.82
C HIS A 110 -2.24 -15.64 8.35
N PHE A 111 -2.22 -16.82 7.75
CA PHE A 111 -2.67 -17.00 6.36
C PHE A 111 -4.14 -16.65 6.19
N ASN A 112 -5.03 -17.08 7.09
CA ASN A 112 -6.44 -16.72 7.04
C ASN A 112 -6.67 -15.23 7.27
N TYR A 113 -6.00 -14.64 8.27
CA TYR A 113 -6.14 -13.21 8.54
C TYR A 113 -5.73 -12.37 7.32
N PHE A 114 -4.54 -12.61 6.75
CA PHE A 114 -4.07 -11.84 5.60
C PHE A 114 -4.75 -12.24 4.27
N ALA A 115 -5.49 -13.36 4.23
CA ALA A 115 -6.39 -13.65 3.12
C ALA A 115 -7.60 -12.71 3.07
N GLU A 116 -8.00 -12.15 4.21
CA GLU A 116 -9.20 -11.32 4.37
C GLU A 116 -8.87 -9.88 4.83
N ALA A 117 -7.61 -9.61 5.21
CA ALA A 117 -7.16 -8.30 5.65
C ALA A 117 -7.43 -7.24 4.59
N ALA A 118 -8.30 -6.29 4.94
CA ALA A 118 -8.59 -5.13 4.12
C ALA A 118 -7.33 -4.27 3.94
N TYR A 119 -7.18 -3.69 2.75
CA TYR A 119 -5.95 -3.04 2.34
C TYR A 119 -5.83 -1.66 2.99
N PRO A 120 -4.61 -1.25 3.38
CA PRO A 120 -4.42 -0.02 4.12
C PRO A 120 -4.72 1.18 3.23
N GLN A 121 -5.41 2.13 3.84
CA GLN A 121 -6.05 3.24 3.17
C GLN A 121 -5.07 4.38 2.90
N GLY A 122 -5.40 5.12 1.85
CA GLY A 122 -4.82 6.42 1.55
C GLY A 122 -5.53 7.56 2.29
N HIS A 123 -5.14 8.79 1.96
CA HIS A 123 -5.80 10.01 2.40
C HIS A 123 -6.07 10.90 1.18
N THR A 124 -7.14 11.68 1.21
CA THR A 124 -7.42 12.74 0.21
C THR A 124 -7.40 14.12 0.87
N SER A 125 -6.95 15.14 0.15
CA SER A 125 -6.86 16.51 0.67
C SER A 125 -7.08 17.57 -0.43
N LEU A 126 -7.79 18.64 -0.08
CA LEU A 126 -8.01 19.83 -0.91
C LEU A 126 -7.31 21.08 -0.34
N ASN A 127 -6.41 20.92 0.63
CA ASN A 127 -5.77 22.05 1.31
C ASN A 127 -4.79 22.82 0.44
N THR A 128 -4.30 22.21 -0.65
CA THR A 128 -3.54 22.92 -1.69
C THR A 128 -4.55 23.52 -2.68
N PRO A 129 -4.69 24.87 -2.74
CA PRO A 129 -5.64 25.50 -3.65
C PRO A 129 -5.42 25.04 -5.09
N GLY A 130 -6.50 24.64 -5.76
CA GLY A 130 -6.45 24.17 -7.14
C GLY A 130 -5.90 22.76 -7.34
N PHE A 131 -5.79 21.90 -6.32
CA PHE A 131 -5.36 20.51 -6.50
C PHE A 131 -6.23 19.51 -5.73
N LEU A 132 -6.53 18.36 -6.36
CA LEU A 132 -6.91 17.16 -5.63
C LEU A 132 -5.64 16.40 -5.25
N ASN A 133 -5.36 16.31 -3.95
CA ASN A 133 -4.22 15.58 -3.44
C ASN A 133 -4.68 14.22 -2.91
N MET A 134 -3.94 13.16 -3.21
CA MET A 134 -4.17 11.85 -2.60
C MET A 134 -2.87 11.13 -2.27
N SER A 135 -2.82 10.44 -1.14
CA SER A 135 -1.77 9.47 -0.83
C SER A 135 -2.30 8.07 -1.08
N LEU A 136 -1.57 7.22 -1.77
CA LEU A 136 -1.87 5.80 -1.94
C LEU A 136 -0.79 4.95 -1.28
N ARG A 137 -1.14 3.73 -0.88
CA ARG A 137 -0.18 2.72 -0.38
C ARG A 137 0.01 1.64 -1.44
N GLN A 138 1.24 1.46 -1.89
CA GLN A 138 1.58 0.58 -3.01
C GLN A 138 2.63 -0.45 -2.59
N PRO A 139 2.61 -1.69 -3.12
CA PRO A 139 3.64 -2.68 -2.84
C PRO A 139 5.02 -2.24 -3.34
N PHE A 140 6.07 -2.68 -2.65
CA PHE A 140 7.47 -2.40 -3.01
C PHE A 140 7.94 -3.09 -4.29
N GLY A 141 7.33 -4.20 -4.69
CA GLY A 141 7.83 -5.04 -5.78
C GLY A 141 8.36 -6.38 -5.26
N VAL A 142 9.67 -6.58 -5.40
CA VAL A 142 10.36 -7.77 -4.89
C VAL A 142 10.86 -7.52 -3.48
N VAL A 143 10.51 -8.44 -2.57
CA VAL A 143 10.85 -8.38 -1.15
C VAL A 143 11.62 -9.63 -0.74
N ALA A 144 12.69 -9.46 0.03
CA ALA A 144 13.41 -10.58 0.63
C ALA A 144 12.91 -10.86 2.06
N ILE A 145 12.79 -12.14 2.40
CA ILE A 145 12.41 -12.58 3.73
C ILE A 145 13.45 -13.57 4.22
N ILE A 146 14.05 -13.34 5.39
CA ILE A 146 15.05 -14.22 5.97
C ILE A 146 14.56 -14.63 7.37
N ILE A 147 14.32 -15.93 7.56
CA ILE A 147 13.69 -16.49 8.77
C ILE A 147 14.69 -17.29 9.63
N PRO A 148 14.47 -17.37 10.95
CA PRO A 148 15.34 -18.08 11.87
C PRO A 148 14.94 -19.56 11.94
N PHE A 149 15.71 -20.35 12.71
CA PHE A 149 15.50 -21.78 12.86
C PHE A 149 14.51 -22.16 13.97
N ASN A 150 14.27 -21.28 14.94
CA ASN A 150 13.63 -21.67 16.20
C ASN A 150 12.10 -21.80 16.12
N ALA A 151 11.46 -21.22 15.10
CA ALA A 151 10.06 -21.43 14.77
C ALA A 151 9.81 -21.16 13.27
N PRO A 152 10.35 -22.00 12.35
CA PRO A 152 10.43 -21.67 10.94
C PRO A 152 9.06 -21.42 10.31
N LEU A 153 8.06 -22.26 10.60
CA LEU A 153 6.69 -22.13 10.09
C LEU A 153 5.98 -20.86 10.61
N VAL A 154 6.20 -20.51 11.87
CA VAL A 154 5.71 -19.24 12.46
C VAL A 154 6.26 -18.05 11.69
N PHE A 155 7.58 -17.96 11.50
CA PHE A 155 8.16 -16.80 10.82
C PHE A 155 7.91 -16.80 9.31
N PHE A 156 7.77 -17.97 8.68
CA PHE A 156 7.36 -18.07 7.29
C PHE A 156 5.99 -17.42 7.11
N SER A 157 4.98 -17.89 7.83
CA SER A 157 3.61 -17.37 7.73
C SER A 157 3.51 -15.89 8.14
N LYS A 158 4.15 -15.51 9.26
CA LYS A 158 4.14 -14.14 9.80
C LYS A 158 4.67 -13.09 8.82
N LYS A 159 5.61 -13.46 7.95
CA LYS A 159 6.26 -12.53 7.00
C LYS A 159 5.75 -12.69 5.58
N VAL A 160 5.55 -13.92 5.11
CA VAL A 160 5.10 -14.18 3.72
C VAL A 160 3.66 -13.75 3.52
N ALA A 161 2.77 -14.10 4.45
CA ALA A 161 1.34 -13.80 4.33
C ALA A 161 1.05 -12.29 4.13
N PRO A 162 1.54 -11.37 4.99
CA PRO A 162 1.33 -9.94 4.78
C PRO A 162 2.03 -9.40 3.54
N ALA A 163 3.22 -9.90 3.19
CA ALA A 163 3.97 -9.42 2.03
C ALA A 163 3.24 -9.71 0.71
N VAL A 164 2.79 -10.96 0.52
CA VAL A 164 2.06 -11.35 -0.69
C VAL A 164 0.65 -10.79 -0.71
N ALA A 165 -0.01 -10.66 0.45
CA ALA A 165 -1.29 -9.97 0.57
C ALA A 165 -1.14 -8.51 0.11
N ALA A 166 -0.11 -7.78 0.54
CA ALA A 166 0.16 -6.42 0.08
C ALA A 166 0.40 -6.29 -1.44
N GLY A 167 0.61 -7.39 -2.16
CA GLY A 167 0.84 -7.42 -3.60
C GLY A 167 2.32 -7.53 -4.00
N ASN A 168 3.21 -7.86 -3.07
CA ASN A 168 4.62 -8.08 -3.35
C ASN A 168 4.87 -9.53 -3.81
N CYS A 169 5.96 -9.72 -4.56
CA CYS A 169 6.55 -11.04 -4.79
C CYS A 169 7.71 -11.23 -3.80
N VAL A 170 7.87 -12.45 -3.26
CA VAL A 170 8.82 -12.72 -2.18
C VAL A 170 9.89 -13.73 -2.58
N VAL A 171 11.11 -13.50 -2.07
CA VAL A 171 12.19 -14.48 -2.05
C VAL A 171 12.55 -14.77 -0.60
N VAL A 172 12.21 -15.97 -0.15
CA VAL A 172 12.40 -16.42 1.23
C VAL A 172 13.70 -17.22 1.33
N LYS A 173 14.58 -16.88 2.29
CA LYS A 173 15.69 -17.75 2.70
C LYS A 173 15.38 -18.39 4.05
N THR A 174 15.28 -19.72 4.05
CA THR A 174 15.04 -20.53 5.25
C THR A 174 16.35 -20.80 5.99
N SER A 175 16.32 -20.95 7.31
CA SER A 175 17.53 -21.24 8.07
C SER A 175 18.06 -22.64 7.77
N GLU A 176 19.37 -22.72 7.53
CA GLU A 176 20.11 -23.96 7.34
C GLU A 176 19.94 -24.97 8.49
N LYS A 177 19.60 -24.52 9.71
CA LYS A 177 19.45 -25.39 10.88
C LYS A 177 18.08 -26.09 10.97
N ALA A 178 17.03 -25.51 10.38
CA ALA A 178 15.67 -26.03 10.49
C ALA A 178 14.82 -25.70 9.26
N PRO A 179 15.17 -26.24 8.07
CA PRO A 179 14.52 -25.77 6.86
C PRO A 179 13.23 -26.57 6.54
N LEU A 180 13.01 -27.75 7.13
CA LEU A 180 12.09 -28.78 6.62
C LEU A 180 10.60 -28.39 6.60
N THR A 181 10.10 -27.62 7.57
CA THR A 181 8.70 -27.16 7.54
C THR A 181 8.47 -26.12 6.45
N SER A 182 9.44 -25.22 6.21
CA SER A 182 9.39 -24.26 5.11
C SER A 182 9.49 -24.96 3.74
N TRP A 183 10.30 -26.02 3.64
CA TRP A 183 10.33 -26.92 2.49
C TRP A 183 8.95 -27.53 2.22
N LYS A 184 8.29 -28.05 3.26
CA LYS A 184 6.99 -28.69 3.09
C LYS A 184 5.93 -27.73 2.55
N ILE A 185 5.92 -26.50 3.04
CA ILE A 185 5.06 -25.43 2.52
C ILE A 185 5.36 -25.13 1.06
N SER A 186 6.63 -25.15 0.67
CA SER A 186 7.07 -24.85 -0.70
C SER A 186 6.44 -25.80 -1.73
N GLU A 187 6.26 -27.09 -1.38
CA GLU A 187 5.54 -28.07 -2.22
C GLU A 187 4.06 -27.72 -2.44
N TRP A 188 3.49 -26.88 -1.58
CA TRP A 188 2.09 -26.49 -1.61
C TRP A 188 1.85 -25.15 -2.31
N ILE A 189 2.88 -24.34 -2.55
CA ILE A 189 2.73 -23.00 -3.16
C ILE A 189 1.96 -23.06 -4.48
N ALA A 190 2.43 -23.88 -5.43
CA ALA A 190 1.74 -24.06 -6.71
C ALA A 190 0.34 -24.69 -6.53
N LYS A 191 0.18 -25.63 -5.59
CA LYS A 191 -1.10 -26.31 -5.32
C LYS A 191 -2.16 -25.37 -4.73
N CYS A 192 -1.74 -24.39 -3.92
CA CYS A 192 -2.60 -23.34 -3.39
C CYS A 192 -3.03 -22.35 -4.48
N GLY A 193 -2.35 -22.33 -5.63
CA GLY A 193 -2.67 -21.45 -6.76
C GLY A 193 -1.93 -20.10 -6.72
N PHE A 194 -0.80 -20.01 -6.00
CA PHE A 194 0.11 -18.87 -6.19
C PHE A 194 0.68 -18.91 -7.62
N PRO A 195 0.66 -17.80 -8.37
CA PRO A 195 1.30 -17.76 -9.69
C PRO A 195 2.81 -18.01 -9.61
N PRO A 196 3.42 -18.54 -10.69
CA PRO A 196 4.87 -18.72 -10.77
C PRO A 196 5.61 -17.42 -10.44
N GLY A 197 6.62 -17.52 -9.58
CA GLY A 197 7.48 -16.39 -9.20
C GLY A 197 6.98 -15.55 -8.03
N VAL A 198 5.70 -15.65 -7.63
CA VAL A 198 5.16 -14.86 -6.51
C VAL A 198 5.79 -15.23 -5.18
N VAL A 199 6.03 -16.54 -4.95
CA VAL A 199 6.75 -17.04 -3.77
C VAL A 199 7.88 -17.93 -4.24
N ASN A 200 9.12 -17.55 -3.91
CA ASN A 200 10.32 -18.34 -4.14
C ASN A 200 10.94 -18.67 -2.78
N VAL A 201 11.41 -19.91 -2.60
CA VAL A 201 11.96 -20.39 -1.33
C VAL A 201 13.32 -21.01 -1.57
N LEU A 202 14.33 -20.39 -0.97
CA LEU A 202 15.72 -20.77 -1.03
C LEU A 202 16.18 -21.31 0.33
N SER A 203 17.16 -22.19 0.28
CA SER A 203 17.89 -22.68 1.46
C SER A 203 19.38 -22.48 1.25
N GLY A 204 20.12 -22.31 2.33
CA GLY A 204 21.58 -22.15 2.29
C GLY A 204 22.06 -21.33 3.48
N HIS A 205 23.37 -21.15 3.60
CA HIS A 205 23.99 -20.49 4.75
C HIS A 205 23.88 -18.94 4.68
N GLY A 206 24.70 -18.25 5.47
CA GLY A 206 24.69 -16.79 5.57
C GLY A 206 25.00 -16.06 4.26
N ASN A 207 25.76 -16.69 3.35
CA ASN A 207 26.08 -16.17 2.01
C ASN A 207 24.82 -15.91 1.17
N VAL A 208 23.81 -16.79 1.23
CA VAL A 208 22.54 -16.61 0.51
C VAL A 208 21.77 -15.41 1.06
N GLY A 209 21.77 -15.25 2.39
CA GLY A 209 21.17 -14.09 3.06
C GLY A 209 21.89 -12.79 2.73
N ALA A 210 23.22 -12.81 2.65
CA ALA A 210 24.04 -11.66 2.24
C ALA A 210 23.74 -11.25 0.80
N ALA A 211 23.68 -12.22 -0.12
CA ALA A 211 23.32 -11.97 -1.52
C ALA A 211 21.95 -11.28 -1.64
N LEU A 212 20.93 -11.75 -0.90
CA LEU A 212 19.62 -11.08 -0.86
C LEU A 212 19.67 -9.66 -0.27
N ALA A 213 20.47 -9.46 0.77
CA ALA A 213 20.63 -8.15 1.42
C ALA A 213 21.36 -7.13 0.52
N GLU A 214 22.24 -7.59 -0.37
CA GLU A 214 23.00 -6.76 -1.31
C GLU A 214 22.27 -6.58 -2.66
N HIS A 215 21.33 -7.47 -3.01
CA HIS A 215 20.67 -7.48 -4.31
C HIS A 215 19.94 -6.16 -4.61
N MET A 216 20.25 -5.54 -5.76
CA MET A 216 19.74 -4.20 -6.12
C MET A 216 18.25 -4.16 -6.45
N GLN A 217 17.66 -5.29 -6.87
CA GLN A 217 16.23 -5.37 -7.18
C GLN A 217 15.34 -5.72 -5.99
N VAL A 218 15.91 -6.11 -4.85
CA VAL A 218 15.14 -6.27 -3.62
C VAL A 218 14.88 -4.88 -3.03
N ARG A 219 13.63 -4.49 -2.85
CA ARG A 219 13.23 -3.15 -2.38
C ARG A 219 12.92 -3.06 -0.89
N ALA A 220 12.51 -4.18 -0.29
CA ALA A 220 12.41 -4.33 1.15
C ALA A 220 12.93 -5.69 1.61
N LEU A 221 13.41 -5.78 2.84
CA LEU A 221 13.91 -7.01 3.45
C LEU A 221 13.42 -7.13 4.91
N SER A 222 12.75 -8.23 5.23
CA SER A 222 12.37 -8.56 6.60
C SER A 222 13.23 -9.70 7.13
N PHE A 223 13.96 -9.44 8.22
CA PHE A 223 14.88 -10.39 8.84
C PHE A 223 14.48 -10.65 10.29
N THR A 224 14.48 -11.92 10.67
CA THR A 224 14.48 -12.32 12.08
C THR A 224 15.69 -13.18 12.39
N GLY A 225 16.43 -12.83 13.45
CA GLY A 225 17.60 -13.58 13.89
C GLY A 225 18.51 -12.78 14.81
N SER A 226 19.83 -13.05 14.77
CA SER A 226 20.76 -12.41 15.70
C SER A 226 20.99 -10.92 15.42
N ALA A 227 21.23 -10.14 16.49
CA ALA A 227 21.58 -8.72 16.35
C ALA A 227 22.85 -8.48 15.51
N ARG A 228 23.81 -9.41 15.58
CA ARG A 228 25.03 -9.38 14.75
C ARG A 228 24.69 -9.44 13.26
N THR A 229 23.85 -10.38 12.85
CA THR A 229 23.42 -10.52 11.45
C THR A 229 22.54 -9.35 11.01
N GLY A 230 21.65 -8.86 11.89
CA GLY A 230 20.86 -7.66 11.61
C GLY A 230 21.74 -6.45 11.26
N ARG A 231 22.81 -6.21 12.03
CA ARG A 231 23.80 -5.17 11.70
C ARG A 231 24.46 -5.37 10.33
N SER A 232 24.85 -6.60 10.00
CA SER A 232 25.41 -6.91 8.67
C SER A 232 24.42 -6.62 7.55
N ILE A 233 23.14 -6.96 7.71
CA ILE A 233 22.09 -6.67 6.73
C ILE A 233 21.85 -5.15 6.61
N GLN A 234 21.85 -4.42 7.71
CA GLN A 234 21.73 -2.95 7.68
C GLN A 234 22.88 -2.30 6.90
N ILE A 235 24.11 -2.78 7.11
CA ILE A 235 25.30 -2.33 6.36
C ILE A 235 25.17 -2.69 4.88
N ALA A 236 24.72 -3.89 4.54
CA ALA A 236 24.50 -4.31 3.15
C ALA A 236 23.42 -3.45 2.46
N SER A 237 22.31 -3.15 3.14
CA SER A 237 21.29 -2.22 2.63
C SER A 237 21.90 -0.83 2.36
N ALA A 238 22.65 -0.28 3.33
CA ALA A 238 23.30 1.02 3.21
C ALA A 238 24.31 1.09 2.06
N LYS A 239 25.04 0.01 1.80
CA LYS A 239 26.02 -0.08 0.71
C LYS A 239 25.42 -0.36 -0.66
N SER A 240 24.16 -0.80 -0.74
CA SER A 240 23.51 -1.18 -2.00
C SER A 240 22.52 -0.12 -2.47
N ASN A 241 21.23 -0.29 -2.15
CA ASN A 241 20.13 0.50 -2.69
C ASN A 241 19.25 1.16 -1.62
N LEU A 242 19.71 1.20 -0.35
CA LEU A 242 18.96 1.74 0.78
C LEU A 242 17.57 1.10 0.95
N LYS A 243 17.43 -0.18 0.57
CA LYS A 243 16.20 -0.96 0.75
C LYS A 243 15.69 -0.85 2.20
N LYS A 244 14.37 -0.77 2.36
CA LYS A 244 13.72 -0.80 3.67
C LYS A 244 14.08 -2.11 4.37
N VAL A 245 14.61 -2.03 5.58
CA VAL A 245 14.93 -3.21 6.39
C VAL A 245 14.09 -3.23 7.65
N VAL A 246 13.53 -4.39 7.94
CA VAL A 246 12.74 -4.66 9.15
C VAL A 246 13.42 -5.76 9.93
N PHE A 247 13.59 -5.54 11.23
CA PHE A 247 14.36 -6.41 12.09
C PHE A 247 13.56 -6.82 13.31
N GLU A 248 13.48 -8.13 13.52
CA GLU A 248 13.11 -8.75 14.79
C GLU A 248 14.32 -9.53 15.30
N LEU A 249 14.98 -9.01 16.32
CA LEU A 249 16.27 -9.53 16.79
C LEU A 249 16.14 -10.20 18.16
N GLY A 250 17.29 -10.56 18.74
CA GLY A 250 17.36 -11.22 20.04
C GLY A 250 16.80 -10.39 21.20
N GLY A 251 16.67 -11.05 22.34
CA GLY A 251 16.14 -10.46 23.56
C GLY A 251 16.83 -11.00 24.82
N LYS A 252 16.91 -10.14 25.84
CA LYS A 252 17.29 -10.53 27.21
C LYS A 252 16.16 -10.17 28.17
N GLY A 253 15.00 -10.76 27.93
CA GLY A 253 13.72 -10.35 28.50
C GLY A 253 13.71 -10.40 30.04
N PRO A 254 13.37 -9.28 30.72
CA PRO A 254 13.21 -9.27 32.16
C PRO A 254 11.81 -9.76 32.59
N ALA A 255 11.72 -10.42 33.75
CA ALA A 255 10.48 -10.62 34.48
C ALA A 255 10.62 -10.04 35.89
N LEU A 256 9.73 -9.13 36.26
CA LEU A 256 9.68 -8.51 37.59
C LEU A 256 8.61 -9.20 38.43
N VAL A 257 8.98 -9.72 39.61
CA VAL A 257 8.04 -10.41 40.52
C VAL A 257 8.02 -9.67 41.86
N PHE A 258 6.95 -8.93 42.11
CA PHE A 258 6.76 -8.16 43.35
C PHE A 258 6.24 -9.05 44.49
N GLN A 259 6.40 -8.58 45.72
CA GLN A 259 6.05 -9.31 46.94
C GLN A 259 4.56 -9.66 47.07
N ASP A 260 3.68 -8.95 46.38
CA ASP A 260 2.24 -9.19 46.36
C ASP A 260 1.79 -10.09 45.18
N ALA A 261 2.71 -10.49 44.31
CA ALA A 261 2.44 -11.38 43.18
C ALA A 261 1.91 -12.75 43.63
N ASP A 262 1.21 -13.43 42.72
CA ASP A 262 1.02 -14.88 42.84
C ASP A 262 2.33 -15.58 42.48
N ILE A 263 3.06 -16.04 43.51
CA ILE A 263 4.40 -16.61 43.38
C ILE A 263 4.36 -17.92 42.57
N GLU A 264 3.37 -18.77 42.81
CA GLU A 264 3.25 -20.07 42.14
C GLU A 264 2.92 -19.87 40.65
N GLN A 265 2.02 -18.94 40.32
CA GLN A 265 1.74 -18.58 38.95
C GLN A 265 2.97 -17.98 38.26
N ALA A 266 3.62 -17.00 38.88
CA ALA A 266 4.80 -16.34 38.31
C ALA A 266 5.94 -17.34 38.07
N ALA A 267 6.20 -18.25 39.02
CA ALA A 267 7.22 -19.28 38.88
C ALA A 267 6.87 -20.26 37.73
N LYS A 268 5.61 -20.72 37.65
CA LYS A 268 5.14 -21.60 36.57
C LYS A 268 5.29 -20.99 35.18
N GLU A 269 4.84 -19.75 35.03
CA GLU A 269 4.81 -19.11 33.72
C GLU A 269 6.21 -18.67 33.26
N THR A 270 7.05 -18.16 34.17
CA THR A 270 8.44 -17.78 33.83
C THR A 270 9.35 -18.99 33.62
N GLU A 271 9.15 -20.09 34.34
CA GLU A 271 9.83 -21.37 34.04
C GLU A 271 9.47 -21.85 32.65
N ASN A 272 8.19 -21.77 32.29
CA ASN A 272 7.75 -22.11 30.96
C ASN A 272 8.34 -21.19 29.89
N SER A 273 8.35 -19.88 30.13
CA SER A 273 8.94 -18.89 29.22
C SER A 273 10.38 -19.24 28.81
N ILE A 274 11.24 -19.60 29.76
CA ILE A 274 12.65 -19.91 29.47
C ILE A 274 12.86 -21.33 28.96
N ASN A 275 12.03 -22.31 29.31
CA ASN A 275 12.27 -23.71 28.94
C ASN A 275 11.39 -24.24 27.79
N TRP A 276 10.38 -23.49 27.33
CA TRP A 276 9.37 -23.95 26.37
C TRP A 276 9.93 -24.55 25.05
N ASN A 277 10.95 -23.94 24.45
CA ASN A 277 11.65 -24.46 23.26
C ASN A 277 13.14 -24.69 23.58
N SER A 278 13.42 -25.31 24.73
CA SER A 278 14.78 -25.51 25.25
C SER A 278 15.57 -24.20 25.33
N GLY A 279 14.88 -23.10 25.67
CA GLY A 279 15.42 -21.74 25.74
C GLY A 279 15.80 -21.07 24.42
N GLN A 280 15.48 -21.68 23.28
CA GLN A 280 15.72 -21.12 21.95
C GLN A 280 14.56 -20.19 21.54
N THR A 281 14.25 -19.19 22.37
CA THR A 281 13.11 -18.27 22.20
C THR A 281 13.54 -16.83 22.45
N CYS A 282 13.31 -15.93 21.48
CA CYS A 282 13.71 -14.52 21.59
C CYS A 282 12.95 -13.75 22.70
N MET A 283 11.72 -14.17 23.00
CA MET A 283 10.87 -13.56 24.04
C MET A 283 11.11 -14.14 25.45
N ALA A 284 12.05 -15.08 25.62
CA ALA A 284 12.22 -15.78 26.89
C ALA A 284 12.60 -14.83 28.03
N ASN A 285 12.00 -15.03 29.21
CA ASN A 285 12.41 -14.38 30.44
C ASN A 285 13.69 -15.03 30.97
N SER A 286 14.83 -14.66 30.39
CA SER A 286 16.15 -15.15 30.81
C SER A 286 16.73 -14.38 32.00
N ARG A 287 16.14 -13.22 32.35
CA ARG A 287 16.46 -12.45 33.57
C ARG A 287 15.19 -12.31 34.41
N ILE A 288 15.18 -12.89 35.59
CA ILE A 288 14.09 -12.75 36.54
C ILE A 288 14.61 -11.94 37.72
N TYR A 289 13.88 -10.88 38.07
CA TYR A 289 14.14 -10.06 39.23
C TYR A 289 12.97 -10.24 40.20
N VAL A 290 13.26 -10.71 41.41
CA VAL A 290 12.27 -11.07 42.42
C VAL A 290 12.43 -10.16 43.64
N HIS A 291 11.34 -9.68 44.22
CA HIS A 291 11.44 -8.89 45.45
C HIS A 291 12.08 -9.73 46.56
N GLU A 292 13.06 -9.16 47.27
CA GLU A 292 13.92 -9.89 48.22
C GLU A 292 13.12 -10.68 49.28
N SER A 293 11.97 -10.16 49.72
CA SER A 293 11.11 -10.79 50.73
C SER A 293 10.47 -12.12 50.29
N ILE A 294 10.44 -12.42 48.99
CA ILE A 294 9.84 -13.65 48.43
C ILE A 294 10.86 -14.50 47.63
N LYS A 295 12.15 -14.13 47.66
CA LYS A 295 13.25 -14.78 46.91
C LYS A 295 13.23 -16.30 47.05
N ASP A 296 13.30 -16.79 48.29
CA ASP A 296 13.48 -18.22 48.55
C ASP A 296 12.25 -19.04 48.14
N GLN A 297 11.05 -18.49 48.37
CA GLN A 297 9.79 -19.13 47.96
C GLN A 297 9.72 -19.26 46.44
N PHE A 298 10.05 -18.18 45.72
CA PHE A 298 10.06 -18.17 44.27
C PHE A 298 11.09 -19.14 43.68
N ILE A 299 12.34 -19.09 44.16
CA ILE A 299 13.42 -19.98 43.68
C ILE A 299 13.04 -21.45 43.90
N SER A 300 12.46 -21.77 45.07
CA SER A 300 12.01 -23.13 45.37
C SER A 300 10.91 -23.60 44.41
N ALA A 301 9.87 -22.79 44.21
CA ALA A 301 8.78 -23.09 43.27
C ALA A 301 9.29 -23.26 41.84
N PHE A 302 10.11 -22.32 41.36
CA PHE A 302 10.72 -22.36 40.03
C PHE A 302 11.59 -23.61 39.84
N THR A 303 12.46 -23.92 40.80
CA THR A 303 13.36 -25.07 40.73
C THR A 303 12.61 -26.40 40.67
N LYS A 304 11.50 -26.52 41.43
CA LYS A 304 10.63 -27.71 41.39
C LYS A 304 10.07 -27.95 39.99
N LEU A 305 9.60 -26.89 39.33
CA LEU A 305 9.07 -26.95 37.98
C LEU A 305 10.16 -27.28 36.96
N ALA A 306 11.31 -26.62 37.04
CA ALA A 306 12.45 -26.88 36.14
C ALA A 306 12.93 -28.34 36.23
N ARG A 307 12.95 -28.93 37.44
CA ARG A 307 13.28 -30.36 37.65
C ARG A 307 12.22 -31.33 37.11
N SER A 308 10.99 -30.87 36.90
CA SER A 308 9.90 -31.71 36.37
C SER A 308 9.88 -31.82 34.85
N ARG A 309 10.77 -31.08 34.15
CA ARG A 309 10.94 -31.15 32.71
C ARG A 309 11.34 -32.56 32.27
N LYS A 310 10.69 -33.05 31.21
CA LYS A 310 10.96 -34.34 30.57
C LYS A 310 11.80 -34.09 29.32
N LEU A 311 13.11 -34.26 29.50
CA LEU A 311 14.09 -34.14 28.43
C LEU A 311 14.18 -35.45 27.65
N GLY A 312 14.22 -35.39 26.32
CA GLY A 312 14.33 -36.61 25.52
C GLY A 312 14.07 -36.42 24.03
N ASP A 313 13.61 -37.50 23.40
CA ASP A 313 13.29 -37.55 21.98
C ASP A 313 12.13 -36.59 21.67
N PRO A 314 12.34 -35.58 20.81
CA PRO A 314 11.31 -34.59 20.49
C PRO A 314 10.13 -35.16 19.70
N THR A 315 10.23 -36.38 19.16
CA THR A 315 9.14 -37.06 18.44
C THR A 315 8.12 -37.73 19.36
N LEU A 316 8.45 -37.90 20.65
CA LEU A 316 7.57 -38.50 21.64
C LEU A 316 6.58 -37.48 22.22
N SER A 317 5.36 -37.93 22.48
CA SER A 317 4.25 -37.08 22.94
C SER A 317 4.41 -36.57 24.38
N ASP A 318 5.25 -37.20 25.20
CA ASP A 318 5.45 -36.85 26.60
C ASP A 318 6.75 -36.08 26.87
N THR A 319 7.65 -35.97 25.90
CA THR A 319 8.81 -35.06 25.94
C THR A 319 8.31 -33.62 25.91
N ASN A 320 8.78 -32.77 26.82
CA ASN A 320 8.43 -31.33 26.84
C ASN A 320 9.65 -30.40 26.83
N GLN A 321 10.84 -30.96 26.65
CA GLN A 321 12.08 -30.24 26.39
C GLN A 321 12.98 -31.08 25.48
N GLY A 322 13.31 -30.54 24.30
CA GLY A 322 14.13 -31.23 23.31
C GLY A 322 15.61 -30.80 23.34
N PRO A 323 16.43 -31.27 22.39
CA PRO A 323 17.83 -30.85 22.27
C PRO A 323 17.97 -29.40 21.79
N GLN A 324 19.20 -28.86 21.86
CA GLN A 324 19.59 -27.65 21.15
C GLN A 324 19.67 -27.94 19.65
N ALA A 325 19.35 -26.94 18.81
CA ALA A 325 19.13 -27.13 17.37
C ALA A 325 20.32 -27.71 16.60
N ASP A 326 21.55 -27.39 17.01
CA ASP A 326 22.77 -27.96 16.43
C ASP A 326 23.93 -27.96 17.43
N LYS A 327 25.03 -28.61 17.04
CA LYS A 327 26.24 -28.72 17.87
C LYS A 327 26.81 -27.36 18.24
N MET A 328 26.75 -26.40 17.33
CA MET A 328 27.25 -25.03 17.57
C MET A 328 26.44 -24.31 18.65
N GLN A 329 25.11 -24.44 18.62
CA GLN A 329 24.23 -23.89 19.65
C GLN A 329 24.46 -24.58 20.99
N HIS A 330 24.54 -25.91 21.00
CA HIS A 330 24.85 -26.70 22.19
C HIS A 330 26.18 -26.29 22.85
N GLU A 331 27.26 -26.16 22.06
CA GLU A 331 28.56 -25.69 22.56
C GLU A 331 28.51 -24.25 23.07
N THR A 332 27.76 -23.37 22.39
CA THR A 332 27.60 -21.97 22.82
C THR A 332 26.89 -21.88 24.16
N VAL A 333 25.79 -22.61 24.34
CA VAL A 333 25.05 -22.66 25.61
C VAL A 333 25.95 -23.21 26.72
N ASN A 334 26.67 -24.30 26.49
CA ASN A 334 27.58 -24.87 27.49
C ASN A 334 28.74 -23.94 27.86
N LYS A 335 29.25 -23.13 26.91
CA LYS A 335 30.24 -22.09 27.21
C LYS A 335 29.68 -21.02 28.16
N TYR A 336 28.44 -20.58 27.96
CA TYR A 336 27.79 -19.64 28.87
C TYR A 336 27.44 -20.27 30.23
N ILE A 337 27.08 -21.55 30.29
CA ILE A 337 26.89 -22.27 31.55
C ILE A 337 28.22 -22.32 32.33
N ALA A 338 29.32 -22.66 31.67
CA ALA A 338 30.65 -22.67 32.30
C ALA A 338 31.04 -21.28 32.80
N LEU A 339 30.80 -20.23 32.00
CA LEU A 339 31.01 -18.84 32.42
C LEU A 339 30.12 -18.46 33.62
N GLY A 340 28.84 -18.82 33.58
CA GLY A 340 27.91 -18.51 34.66
C GLY A 340 28.30 -19.16 36.00
N LYS A 341 28.86 -20.37 35.97
CA LYS A 341 29.42 -21.04 37.16
C LYS A 341 30.60 -20.25 37.77
N THR A 342 31.27 -19.40 37.00
CA THR A 342 32.35 -18.52 37.49
C THR A 342 31.86 -17.13 37.90
N GLU A 343 30.78 -16.63 37.29
CA GLU A 343 30.26 -15.28 37.54
C GLU A 343 29.18 -15.25 38.64
N ALA A 344 28.48 -16.34 38.91
CA ALA A 344 27.36 -16.41 39.85
C ALA A 344 27.79 -16.74 41.28
N GLY A 345 27.10 -16.17 42.27
CA GLY A 345 27.28 -16.55 43.68
C GLY A 345 26.73 -17.96 44.00
N SER A 346 25.72 -18.42 43.25
CA SER A 346 25.18 -19.77 43.40
C SER A 346 24.57 -20.29 42.09
N THR A 347 24.68 -21.61 41.90
CA THR A 347 24.20 -22.34 40.71
C THR A 347 23.33 -23.51 41.13
N ILE A 348 22.16 -23.65 40.50
CA ILE A 348 21.30 -24.83 40.61
C ILE A 348 21.26 -25.50 39.24
N ASP A 349 21.93 -26.65 39.15
CA ASP A 349 21.99 -27.49 37.95
C ASP A 349 20.98 -28.65 38.10
N THR A 350 19.93 -28.68 37.27
CA THR A 350 18.89 -29.71 37.41
C THR A 350 19.33 -31.07 36.88
N ALA A 351 20.46 -31.16 36.15
CA ALA A 351 21.01 -32.44 35.68
C ALA A 351 21.43 -33.36 36.85
N ALA A 352 21.81 -32.79 37.99
CA ALA A 352 22.27 -33.55 39.16
C ALA A 352 21.16 -34.40 39.82
N SER A 353 19.89 -34.16 39.48
CA SER A 353 18.73 -34.90 40.03
C SER A 353 18.18 -36.02 39.12
N THR A 354 18.67 -36.15 37.88
CA THR A 354 18.24 -37.21 36.94
C THR A 354 19.09 -38.47 37.08
N SER A 355 19.10 -39.06 38.27
CA SER A 355 19.59 -40.43 38.48
C SER A 355 18.46 -41.42 38.20
N GLY A 356 18.18 -41.68 36.92
CA GLY A 356 17.19 -42.68 36.53
C GLY A 356 16.62 -42.41 35.15
N THR A 357 16.75 -43.39 34.27
CA THR A 357 16.24 -43.43 32.90
C THR A 357 16.84 -42.40 31.93
N SER A 358 18.02 -42.71 31.42
CA SER A 358 18.52 -42.08 30.20
C SER A 358 19.00 -43.19 29.26
N THR A 359 18.14 -43.55 28.31
CA THR A 359 18.54 -44.12 27.02
C THR A 359 19.02 -43.02 26.08
N THR A 360 19.75 -42.01 26.59
CA THR A 360 20.30 -40.95 25.74
C THR A 360 21.51 -41.51 25.00
N SER A 361 21.52 -41.44 23.67
CA SER A 361 22.75 -41.66 22.92
C SER A 361 23.79 -40.60 23.36
N GLU A 362 25.08 -40.95 23.27
CA GLU A 362 26.19 -40.00 23.50
C GLU A 362 26.15 -38.78 22.55
N THR A 363 25.28 -38.81 21.53
CA THR A 363 25.13 -37.80 20.48
C THR A 363 24.00 -36.79 20.72
N SER A 364 23.15 -36.99 21.74
CA SER A 364 21.98 -36.12 21.97
C SER A 364 22.39 -34.77 22.55
N LEU A 365 22.04 -33.67 21.86
CA LEU A 365 22.40 -32.29 22.23
C LEU A 365 21.50 -31.68 23.31
N LEU A 366 21.15 -32.47 24.32
CA LEU A 366 20.27 -32.04 25.43
C LEU A 366 21.03 -31.16 26.42
N VAL A 367 20.36 -30.10 26.89
CA VAL A 367 20.83 -29.24 27.97
C VAL A 367 19.74 -29.17 29.03
N SER A 368 20.10 -29.53 30.26
CA SER A 368 19.21 -29.40 31.42
C SER A 368 19.04 -27.93 31.81
N PRO A 369 17.88 -27.53 32.36
CA PRO A 369 17.71 -26.19 32.91
C PRO A 369 18.81 -25.83 33.93
N VAL A 370 19.38 -24.64 33.80
CA VAL A 370 20.37 -24.10 34.75
C VAL A 370 19.89 -22.77 35.30
N ILE A 371 19.88 -22.64 36.62
CA ILE A 371 19.47 -21.44 37.33
C ILE A 371 20.71 -20.85 38.01
N PHE A 372 21.04 -19.60 37.67
CA PHE A 372 22.05 -18.83 38.35
C PHE A 372 21.40 -17.80 39.27
N THR A 373 21.98 -17.62 40.45
CA THR A 373 21.51 -16.65 41.46
C THR A 373 22.70 -15.85 41.98
N ASP A 374 22.41 -14.67 42.52
CA ASP A 374 23.40 -13.75 43.08
C ASP A 374 24.49 -13.41 42.04
N VAL A 375 24.04 -13.06 40.83
CA VAL A 375 24.91 -12.72 39.70
C VAL A 375 25.11 -11.20 39.68
N PRO A 376 26.35 -10.69 39.66
CA PRO A 376 26.60 -9.25 39.54
C PRO A 376 25.98 -8.66 38.25
N GLU A 377 25.31 -7.50 38.32
CA GLU A 377 24.60 -6.92 37.15
C GLU A 377 25.50 -6.61 35.94
N GLY A 378 26.80 -6.43 36.15
CA GLY A 378 27.79 -6.22 35.08
C GLY A 378 28.28 -7.51 34.39
N SER A 379 27.86 -8.68 34.87
CA SER A 379 28.29 -9.98 34.35
C SER A 379 27.81 -10.24 32.93
N ARG A 380 28.61 -10.97 32.14
CA ARG A 380 28.30 -11.24 30.73
C ARG A 380 27.03 -12.06 30.58
N ILE A 381 26.79 -13.03 31.47
CA ILE A 381 25.55 -13.83 31.41
C ILE A 381 24.29 -12.98 31.63
N ILE A 382 24.38 -11.80 32.26
CA ILE A 382 23.27 -10.85 32.39
C ILE A 382 23.10 -10.02 31.11
N LYS A 383 24.20 -9.57 30.48
CA LYS A 383 24.14 -8.66 29.33
C LYS A 383 23.93 -9.35 27.98
N GLU A 384 24.51 -10.54 27.80
CA GLU A 384 24.56 -11.25 26.53
C GLU A 384 23.42 -12.29 26.42
N GLU A 385 22.88 -12.45 25.20
CA GLU A 385 21.87 -13.46 24.90
C GLU A 385 22.52 -14.85 24.82
N ILE A 386 21.98 -15.81 25.59
CA ILE A 386 22.49 -17.20 25.67
C ILE A 386 21.73 -18.11 24.68
N PHE A 387 20.42 -17.89 24.57
CA PHE A 387 19.52 -18.64 23.68
C PHE A 387 19.52 -20.16 23.97
N GLY A 388 19.42 -20.51 25.25
CA GLY A 388 19.35 -21.88 25.80
C GLY A 388 18.63 -21.87 27.14
N PRO A 389 18.43 -23.03 27.80
CA PRO A 389 17.59 -23.17 29.00
C PRO A 389 18.35 -22.71 30.25
N VAL A 390 18.76 -21.44 30.26
CA VAL A 390 19.58 -20.81 31.30
C VAL A 390 18.88 -19.53 31.77
N VAL A 391 18.63 -19.44 33.07
CA VAL A 391 17.96 -18.30 33.69
C VAL A 391 18.82 -17.71 34.80
N ILE A 392 18.81 -16.37 34.91
CA ILE A 392 19.34 -15.65 36.07
C ILE A 392 18.18 -15.19 36.92
N ILE A 393 18.21 -15.49 38.22
CA ILE A 393 17.25 -15.02 39.22
C ILE A 393 17.99 -14.14 40.24
N ASN A 394 17.82 -12.82 40.11
CA ASN A 394 18.37 -11.82 41.02
C ASN A 394 17.26 -11.17 41.84
N THR A 395 17.63 -10.38 42.85
CA THR A 395 16.68 -9.66 43.71
C THR A 395 16.60 -8.16 43.43
N PHE A 396 15.55 -7.53 43.93
CA PHE A 396 15.41 -6.09 44.09
C PHE A 396 14.63 -5.78 45.38
N SER A 397 14.71 -4.51 45.83
CA SER A 397 14.08 -4.00 47.06
C SER A 397 13.07 -2.88 46.82
N SER A 398 13.11 -2.22 45.65
CA SER A 398 12.20 -1.12 45.31
C SER A 398 11.77 -1.13 43.83
N GLU A 399 10.65 -0.47 43.52
CA GLU A 399 10.18 -0.29 42.13
C GLU A 399 11.26 0.36 41.24
N ALA A 400 11.94 1.39 41.75
CA ALA A 400 12.96 2.12 41.00
C ALA A 400 14.16 1.23 40.65
N GLU A 401 14.61 0.41 41.60
CA GLU A 401 15.69 -0.55 41.38
C GLU A 401 15.28 -1.62 40.35
N ALA A 402 14.07 -2.17 40.47
CA ALA A 402 13.55 -3.17 39.54
C ALA A 402 13.53 -2.65 38.09
N ILE A 403 13.04 -1.43 37.89
CA ILE A 403 13.03 -0.76 36.57
C ILE A 403 14.45 -0.55 36.05
N SER A 404 15.35 -0.04 36.90
CA SER A 404 16.75 0.20 36.51
C SER A 404 17.42 -1.08 36.05
N LYS A 405 17.29 -2.17 36.81
CA LYS A 405 17.87 -3.48 36.46
C LYS A 405 17.23 -4.09 35.20
N ALA A 406 15.91 -4.00 35.08
CA ALA A 406 15.20 -4.50 33.90
C ALA A 406 15.69 -3.84 32.60
N ASN A 407 15.84 -2.51 32.63
CA ASN A 407 16.23 -1.71 31.46
C ASN A 407 17.74 -1.69 31.19
N ASP A 408 18.58 -2.12 32.13
CA ASP A 408 20.04 -2.15 31.98
C ASP A 408 20.51 -3.30 31.06
N THR A 409 20.17 -3.15 29.78
CA THR A 409 20.49 -4.04 28.67
C THR A 409 20.35 -3.29 27.34
N GLU A 410 21.06 -3.76 26.30
CA GLU A 410 20.92 -3.29 24.92
C GLU A 410 19.67 -3.83 24.23
N PHE A 411 18.96 -4.78 24.85
CA PHE A 411 17.76 -5.41 24.32
C PHE A 411 16.46 -4.75 24.83
N GLY A 412 15.34 -5.06 24.20
CA GLY A 412 14.03 -4.53 24.59
C GLY A 412 12.87 -5.18 23.84
N LEU A 413 12.80 -6.51 23.83
CA LEU A 413 11.77 -7.23 23.07
C LEU A 413 10.51 -7.54 23.87
N TYR A 414 10.65 -8.33 24.94
CA TYR A 414 9.56 -8.75 25.82
C TYR A 414 9.96 -8.56 27.29
N ALA A 415 9.07 -8.00 28.09
CA ALA A 415 9.19 -7.91 29.54
C ALA A 415 7.93 -8.42 30.23
N ALA A 416 8.05 -8.89 31.47
CA ALA A 416 6.92 -9.30 32.29
C ALA A 416 6.93 -8.62 33.66
N LEU A 417 5.75 -8.41 34.22
CA LEU A 417 5.53 -7.76 35.52
C LEU A 417 4.42 -8.49 36.27
N TYR A 418 4.73 -9.05 37.44
CA TYR A 418 3.78 -9.72 38.32
C TYR A 418 3.56 -8.90 39.59
N THR A 419 2.32 -8.49 39.83
CA THR A 419 1.87 -7.65 40.96
C THR A 419 0.34 -7.68 41.04
N LYS A 420 -0.24 -7.61 42.25
CA LYS A 420 -1.69 -7.43 42.44
C LYS A 420 -2.09 -5.96 42.47
N ASP A 421 -1.14 -5.07 42.76
CA ASP A 421 -1.29 -3.61 42.65
C ASP A 421 -1.38 -3.18 41.18
N LEU A 422 -2.58 -2.78 40.73
CA LEU A 422 -2.84 -2.27 39.38
C LEU A 422 -2.14 -0.93 39.12
N GLU A 423 -2.04 -0.05 40.11
CA GLU A 423 -1.36 1.23 39.91
C GLU A 423 0.14 1.01 39.70
N ARG A 424 0.75 0.08 40.45
CA ARG A 424 2.11 -0.37 40.21
C ARG A 424 2.25 -0.95 38.81
N ALA A 425 1.33 -1.80 38.39
CA ALA A 425 1.34 -2.38 37.05
C ALA A 425 1.45 -1.29 35.97
N ILE A 426 0.66 -0.23 36.09
CA ILE A 426 0.67 0.92 35.18
C ILE A 426 1.97 1.72 35.30
N ARG A 427 2.40 2.08 36.53
CA ARG A 427 3.60 2.91 36.77
C ARG A 427 4.88 2.25 36.30
N VAL A 428 5.06 0.97 36.61
CA VAL A 428 6.23 0.18 36.25
C VAL A 428 6.16 -0.20 34.78
N GLY A 429 5.01 -0.69 34.30
CA GLY A 429 4.84 -1.11 32.91
C GLY A 429 5.17 0.00 31.90
N LYS A 430 4.76 1.25 32.17
CA LYS A 430 5.09 2.41 31.33
C LYS A 430 6.59 2.75 31.25
N LYS A 431 7.40 2.27 32.20
CA LYS A 431 8.82 2.57 32.30
C LYS A 431 9.72 1.44 31.78
N LEU A 432 9.17 0.28 31.46
CA LEU A 432 9.92 -0.81 30.88
C LEU A 432 10.23 -0.52 29.41
N GLU A 433 11.50 -0.55 29.04
CA GLU A 433 11.98 -0.27 27.69
C GLU A 433 11.90 -1.54 26.83
N SER A 434 10.67 -2.02 26.61
CA SER A 434 10.35 -3.24 25.87
C SER A 434 9.21 -2.99 24.90
N GLY A 435 9.24 -3.63 23.73
CA GLY A 435 8.16 -3.50 22.75
C GLY A 435 6.89 -4.26 23.12
N MET A 436 6.99 -5.27 23.98
CA MET A 436 5.83 -5.92 24.61
C MET A 436 6.06 -6.07 26.13
N VAL A 437 5.02 -5.80 26.93
CA VAL A 437 5.03 -5.93 28.39
C VAL A 437 3.82 -6.75 28.83
N GLY A 438 4.05 -7.95 29.37
CA GLY A 438 3.03 -8.78 30.00
C GLY A 438 2.82 -8.37 31.47
N VAL A 439 1.56 -8.22 31.89
CA VAL A 439 1.20 -7.95 33.29
C VAL A 439 0.43 -9.15 33.83
N ASN A 440 0.97 -9.80 34.86
CA ASN A 440 0.49 -11.07 35.41
C ASN A 440 0.35 -12.18 34.35
N CYS A 441 1.20 -12.11 33.33
CA CYS A 441 1.37 -13.11 32.29
C CYS A 441 2.75 -12.92 31.64
N THR A 442 3.22 -13.90 30.87
CA THR A 442 4.46 -13.76 30.10
C THR A 442 4.49 -14.61 28.82
N SER A 443 5.58 -14.46 28.07
CA SER A 443 5.87 -15.22 26.86
C SER A 443 5.78 -16.74 27.09
N PRO A 444 5.31 -17.52 26.11
CA PRO A 444 5.05 -17.12 24.72
C PRO A 444 3.71 -16.40 24.48
N THR A 445 2.98 -15.98 25.52
CA THR A 445 1.76 -15.17 25.39
C THR A 445 2.07 -13.80 24.79
N GLY A 446 1.23 -13.34 23.85
CA GLY A 446 1.33 -12.01 23.25
C GLY A 446 -0.02 -11.51 22.73
N CYS A 447 -0.06 -10.24 22.34
CA CYS A 447 -1.22 -9.64 21.67
C CYS A 447 -1.11 -9.91 20.17
N TRP A 448 -2.14 -10.53 19.58
CA TRP A 448 -2.10 -10.97 18.18
C TRP A 448 -2.44 -9.84 17.21
N ASP A 449 -3.38 -9.00 17.60
CA ASP A 449 -3.84 -7.84 16.84
C ASP A 449 -2.89 -6.65 16.98
N LEU A 450 -2.21 -6.50 18.12
CA LEU A 450 -1.31 -5.37 18.37
C LEU A 450 0.14 -5.59 17.89
N PRO A 451 0.88 -4.50 17.62
CA PRO A 451 2.28 -4.52 17.21
C PRO A 451 3.19 -5.34 18.15
N PHE A 452 3.98 -6.24 17.58
CA PHE A 452 5.11 -6.92 18.22
C PHE A 452 6.41 -6.47 17.57
N GLY A 453 7.39 -6.07 18.36
CA GLY A 453 8.76 -5.90 17.88
C GLY A 453 9.68 -5.26 18.89
N GLY A 454 10.97 -5.16 18.57
CA GLY A 454 11.99 -4.72 19.52
C GLY A 454 12.02 -3.21 19.79
N TRP A 455 12.43 -2.86 21.01
CA TRP A 455 13.10 -1.60 21.36
C TRP A 455 14.62 -1.83 21.35
N LYS A 456 15.40 -0.76 21.14
CA LYS A 456 16.87 -0.74 21.22
C LYS A 456 17.48 -1.72 20.20
N GLY A 457 18.44 -2.53 20.62
CA GLY A 457 19.10 -3.54 19.79
C GLY A 457 18.23 -4.76 19.46
N SER A 458 17.00 -4.85 19.97
CA SER A 458 16.08 -5.96 19.65
C SER A 458 15.38 -5.80 18.29
N GLY A 459 15.60 -4.71 17.56
CA GLY A 459 15.13 -4.59 16.17
C GLY A 459 14.47 -3.26 15.84
N THR A 460 13.92 -3.18 14.63
CA THR A 460 13.27 -1.99 14.06
C THR A 460 12.09 -2.42 13.21
N GLY A 461 10.96 -1.73 13.36
CA GLY A 461 9.67 -2.17 12.81
C GLY A 461 8.86 -2.98 13.81
N ARG A 462 7.67 -3.38 13.40
CA ARG A 462 6.67 -4.08 14.18
C ARG A 462 5.88 -5.04 13.29
N GLU A 463 5.84 -6.30 13.69
CA GLU A 463 5.02 -7.32 13.08
C GLU A 463 3.76 -7.60 13.91
N SER A 464 2.92 -8.53 13.46
CA SER A 464 1.59 -8.94 14.00
C SER A 464 0.46 -8.58 13.02
N LEU A 465 -0.77 -8.99 13.34
CA LEU A 465 -1.88 -8.98 12.38
C LEU A 465 -2.20 -7.58 11.84
N LEU A 466 -2.35 -6.55 12.68
CA LEU A 466 -2.70 -5.20 12.21
C LEU A 466 -1.51 -4.42 11.64
N GLU A 467 -0.27 -4.79 11.97
CA GLU A 467 0.91 -3.94 11.72
C GLU A 467 1.81 -4.48 10.60
N SER A 468 1.93 -5.81 10.43
CA SER A 468 2.92 -6.39 9.51
C SER A 468 2.79 -5.90 8.07
N MET A 469 1.59 -5.57 7.59
CA MET A 469 1.38 -5.17 6.19
C MET A 469 2.06 -3.82 5.86
N GLU A 470 2.19 -2.93 6.84
CA GLU A 470 2.82 -1.60 6.70
C GLU A 470 4.30 -1.67 6.29
N HIS A 471 4.94 -2.80 6.55
CA HIS A 471 6.32 -3.04 6.18
C HIS A 471 6.53 -3.37 4.71
N TYR A 472 5.45 -3.74 4.03
CA TYR A 472 5.46 -4.20 2.65
C TYR A 472 4.79 -3.22 1.69
N LEU A 473 4.55 -1.99 2.15
CA LEU A 473 3.95 -0.92 1.37
C LEU A 473 4.77 0.36 1.47
N GLU A 474 4.74 1.12 0.36
CA GLU A 474 5.28 2.46 0.21
C GLU A 474 4.13 3.47 0.03
N MET A 475 4.29 4.66 0.59
CA MET A 475 3.32 5.74 0.44
C MET A 475 3.70 6.63 -0.73
N VAL A 476 2.80 6.74 -1.71
CA VAL A 476 2.98 7.59 -2.89
C VAL A 476 1.94 8.69 -2.90
N ASN A 477 2.39 9.94 -3.03
CA ASN A 477 1.52 11.10 -3.09
C ASN A 477 1.32 11.53 -4.55
N TYR A 478 0.07 11.81 -4.90
CA TYR A 478 -0.36 12.31 -6.20
C TYR A 478 -1.01 13.67 -6.01
N HIS A 479 -0.62 14.61 -6.87
CA HIS A 479 -1.19 15.95 -6.95
C HIS A 479 -1.84 16.10 -8.32
N PHE A 480 -3.16 16.13 -8.37
CA PHE A 480 -3.90 16.29 -9.62
C PHE A 480 -4.26 17.76 -9.79
N ALA A 481 -3.62 18.41 -10.77
CA ALA A 481 -4.03 19.73 -11.22
C ALA A 481 -5.29 19.61 -12.10
N PRO A 482 -6.29 20.49 -11.96
CA PRO A 482 -7.29 20.69 -13.00
C PRO A 482 -6.58 21.16 -14.27
N ARG A 483 -7.11 20.74 -15.42
CA ARG A 483 -6.60 21.11 -16.75
C ARG A 483 -7.03 22.52 -17.19
N GLY A 484 -7.97 23.13 -16.46
CA GLY A 484 -8.46 24.49 -16.68
C GLY A 484 -9.86 24.73 -16.11
N SER A 485 -10.15 25.97 -15.78
CA SER A 485 -11.46 26.46 -15.34
C SER A 485 -11.98 27.50 -16.34
N PHE A 486 -13.17 27.28 -16.90
CA PHE A 486 -13.76 28.11 -17.95
C PHE A 486 -14.99 28.83 -17.41
N ALA A 487 -15.01 30.15 -17.51
CA ALA A 487 -16.22 30.94 -17.35
C ALA A 487 -17.06 30.90 -18.63
N VAL A 488 -18.37 30.72 -18.50
CA VAL A 488 -19.27 30.56 -19.64
C VAL A 488 -20.44 31.51 -19.46
N ILE A 489 -20.45 32.60 -20.22
CA ILE A 489 -21.46 33.64 -20.09
C ILE A 489 -22.64 33.31 -21.00
N LEU A 490 -23.80 33.06 -20.40
CA LEU A 490 -25.00 32.55 -21.08
C LEU A 490 -26.18 33.51 -20.86
N PRO A 491 -27.07 33.70 -21.84
CA PRO A 491 -28.30 34.45 -21.63
C PRO A 491 -29.25 33.67 -20.71
N SER A 492 -29.94 34.36 -19.79
CA SER A 492 -30.97 33.73 -18.96
C SER A 492 -32.23 33.33 -19.73
N THR A 493 -32.46 33.96 -20.89
CA THR A 493 -33.61 33.72 -21.76
C THR A 493 -33.50 32.42 -22.57
N ASN A 494 -32.35 31.75 -22.55
CA ASN A 494 -32.12 30.47 -23.22
C ASN A 494 -31.61 29.42 -22.23
N VAL A 495 -32.48 28.45 -21.93
CA VAL A 495 -32.23 27.40 -20.92
C VAL A 495 -31.64 26.12 -21.51
N ALA A 496 -31.70 25.91 -22.83
CA ALA A 496 -31.26 24.67 -23.47
C ALA A 496 -29.75 24.64 -23.76
N VAL A 497 -29.16 25.81 -24.02
CA VAL A 497 -27.76 25.93 -24.49
C VAL A 497 -26.74 25.51 -23.45
N GLU A 498 -26.99 25.73 -22.15
CA GLU A 498 -26.08 25.28 -21.08
C GLU A 498 -25.89 23.76 -21.10
N ALA A 499 -26.98 23.01 -21.34
CA ALA A 499 -26.92 21.56 -21.44
C ALA A 499 -26.13 21.09 -22.67
N GLU A 500 -26.07 21.88 -23.74
CA GLU A 500 -25.26 21.55 -24.93
C GLU A 500 -23.76 21.72 -24.64
N TYR A 501 -23.38 22.83 -24.01
CA TYR A 501 -22.01 23.04 -23.52
C TYR A 501 -21.57 21.95 -22.53
N GLY A 502 -22.45 21.56 -21.60
CA GLY A 502 -22.19 20.50 -20.63
C GLY A 502 -21.90 19.14 -21.28
N GLN A 503 -22.49 18.84 -22.44
CA GLN A 503 -22.23 17.60 -23.17
C GLN A 503 -20.88 17.59 -23.91
N MET A 504 -20.23 18.75 -24.05
CA MET A 504 -18.91 18.91 -24.67
C MET A 504 -17.79 19.13 -23.61
N MET A 505 -18.06 18.83 -22.34
CA MET A 505 -17.03 18.86 -21.28
C MET A 505 -16.08 17.66 -21.37
N VAL A 506 -14.83 17.87 -20.97
CA VAL A 506 -13.79 16.83 -20.96
C VAL A 506 -13.17 16.66 -19.57
N PRO A 507 -12.63 15.47 -19.22
CA PRO A 507 -12.07 15.23 -17.89
C PRO A 507 -11.01 16.25 -17.51
N GLY A 508 -11.12 16.82 -16.31
CA GLY A 508 -10.18 17.81 -15.76
C GLY A 508 -10.50 19.26 -16.10
N ILE A 509 -11.55 19.56 -16.88
CA ILE A 509 -12.01 20.92 -17.17
C ILE A 509 -13.29 21.23 -16.40
N SER A 510 -13.33 22.37 -15.71
CA SER A 510 -14.53 22.84 -15.00
C SER A 510 -15.19 23.99 -15.76
N TRP A 511 -16.51 23.99 -15.83
CA TRP A 511 -17.32 25.04 -16.46
C TRP A 511 -18.10 25.77 -15.36
N HIS A 512 -17.94 27.08 -15.27
CA HIS A 512 -18.68 27.94 -14.35
C HIS A 512 -19.55 28.88 -15.17
N SER A 513 -20.87 28.85 -14.97
CA SER A 513 -21.81 29.64 -15.77
C SER A 513 -22.17 30.96 -15.10
N GLY A 514 -22.05 32.06 -15.86
CA GLY A 514 -22.59 33.38 -15.52
C GLY A 514 -23.84 33.65 -16.35
N ARG A 515 -24.89 34.21 -15.75
CA ARG A 515 -26.19 34.41 -16.42
C ARG A 515 -26.49 35.89 -16.65
N ILE A 516 -26.77 36.25 -17.91
CA ILE A 516 -27.20 37.60 -18.28
C ILE A 516 -28.71 37.71 -18.02
N MET A 517 -29.08 38.47 -16.99
CA MET A 517 -30.44 38.56 -16.46
C MET A 517 -31.26 39.67 -17.14
N ILE A 518 -31.49 39.55 -18.45
CA ILE A 518 -32.33 40.48 -19.21
C ILE A 518 -33.83 40.10 -19.16
N ARG A 519 -34.69 41.10 -18.99
CA ARG A 519 -36.15 40.96 -19.14
C ARG A 519 -36.52 41.07 -20.62
N ASP A 520 -37.51 40.30 -21.08
CA ASP A 520 -37.99 40.28 -22.47
C ASP A 520 -38.43 41.69 -22.92
N PRO A 521 -37.64 42.43 -23.72
CA PRO A 521 -37.89 43.84 -23.99
C PRO A 521 -38.75 44.03 -25.25
N ASN A 522 -39.55 45.09 -25.27
CA ASN A 522 -40.31 45.50 -26.45
C ASN A 522 -39.37 46.24 -27.44
N LEU A 523 -39.01 45.61 -28.55
CA LEU A 523 -38.07 46.13 -29.56
C LEU A 523 -38.75 46.96 -30.67
N GLY A 524 -39.88 47.62 -30.37
CA GLY A 524 -40.70 48.30 -31.37
C GLY A 524 -40.26 49.71 -31.79
N SER A 525 -39.23 50.30 -31.17
CA SER A 525 -38.69 51.63 -31.51
C SER A 525 -37.18 51.71 -31.33
N ASP A 526 -36.53 52.65 -32.03
CA ASP A 526 -35.08 52.87 -31.96
C ASP A 526 -34.62 53.27 -30.54
N GLU A 527 -35.37 54.10 -29.80
CA GLU A 527 -35.01 54.42 -28.41
C GLU A 527 -35.12 53.20 -27.47
N ALA A 528 -36.08 52.30 -27.72
CA ALA A 528 -36.23 51.08 -26.93
C ALA A 528 -35.09 50.08 -27.21
N PHE A 529 -34.60 50.06 -28.46
CA PHE A 529 -33.43 49.28 -28.85
C PHE A 529 -32.14 49.82 -28.21
N GLU A 530 -31.91 51.14 -28.23
CA GLU A 530 -30.75 51.75 -27.58
C GLU A 530 -30.72 51.50 -26.07
N GLN A 531 -31.86 51.65 -25.38
CA GLN A 531 -31.96 51.36 -23.95
C GLN A 531 -31.74 49.88 -23.63
N PHE A 532 -32.27 48.98 -24.47
CA PHE A 532 -32.01 47.54 -24.33
C PHE A 532 -30.53 47.21 -24.42
N MET A 533 -29.78 47.83 -25.33
CA MET A 533 -28.35 47.60 -25.49
C MET A 533 -27.54 48.10 -24.27
N VAL A 534 -27.98 49.18 -23.62
CA VAL A 534 -27.40 49.66 -22.36
C VAL A 534 -27.64 48.66 -21.23
N ASP A 535 -28.88 48.19 -21.08
CA ASP A 535 -29.25 47.21 -20.05
C ASP A 535 -28.55 45.86 -20.27
N LEU A 536 -28.45 45.41 -21.52
CA LEU A 536 -27.74 44.20 -21.91
C LEU A 536 -26.27 44.23 -21.48
N ARG A 537 -25.56 45.33 -21.76
CA ARG A 537 -24.14 45.48 -21.39
C ARG A 537 -23.94 45.50 -19.88
N LYS A 538 -24.86 46.11 -19.14
CA LYS A 538 -24.85 46.08 -17.68
C LYS A 538 -25.02 44.66 -17.14
N GLU A 539 -25.98 43.91 -17.67
CA GLU A 539 -26.22 42.53 -17.23
C GLU A 539 -25.10 41.55 -17.67
N ILE A 540 -24.40 41.85 -18.77
CA ILE A 540 -23.15 41.14 -19.12
C ILE A 540 -22.10 41.35 -18.05
N GLY A 541 -21.90 42.59 -17.58
CA GLY A 541 -21.00 42.88 -16.46
C GLY A 541 -21.35 42.08 -15.21
N ASN A 542 -22.62 42.08 -14.80
CA ASN A 542 -23.09 41.30 -13.66
C ASN A 542 -22.83 39.79 -13.83
N ALA A 543 -23.05 39.25 -15.05
CA ALA A 543 -22.82 37.85 -15.35
C ALA A 543 -21.34 37.48 -15.24
N VAL A 544 -20.44 38.34 -15.72
CA VAL A 544 -18.99 38.18 -15.58
C VAL A 544 -18.60 38.23 -14.10
N ASP A 545 -19.00 39.26 -13.38
CA ASP A 545 -18.71 39.42 -11.95
C ASP A 545 -19.15 38.20 -11.14
N SER A 546 -20.32 37.63 -11.47
CA SER A 546 -20.87 36.46 -10.78
C SER A 546 -20.01 35.19 -10.91
N VAL A 547 -19.22 35.07 -11.99
CA VAL A 547 -18.40 33.89 -12.26
C VAL A 547 -16.94 34.10 -11.90
N MET A 548 -16.46 35.35 -11.87
CA MET A 548 -15.07 35.68 -11.52
C MET A 548 -14.68 35.27 -10.10
N THR A 549 -15.64 35.09 -9.17
CA THR A 549 -15.37 34.52 -7.84
C THR A 549 -14.84 33.09 -7.89
N ALA A 550 -15.11 32.36 -8.98
CA ALA A 550 -14.57 31.02 -9.22
C ALA A 550 -13.13 31.03 -9.77
N GLN A 551 -12.55 32.22 -10.00
CA GLN A 551 -11.22 32.42 -10.56
C GLN A 551 -10.97 31.58 -11.83
N PRO A 552 -11.79 31.75 -12.89
CA PRO A 552 -11.64 31.03 -14.13
C PRO A 552 -10.34 31.45 -14.85
N ASP A 553 -9.74 30.50 -15.57
CA ASP A 553 -8.51 30.71 -16.36
C ASP A 553 -8.81 31.28 -17.75
N TYR A 554 -10.05 31.10 -18.23
CA TYR A 554 -10.46 31.46 -19.59
C TYR A 554 -11.96 31.77 -19.63
N MET A 555 -12.39 32.64 -20.55
CA MET A 555 -13.81 33.01 -20.69
C MET A 555 -14.40 32.69 -22.07
N VAL A 556 -15.59 32.13 -22.05
CA VAL A 556 -16.36 31.68 -23.21
C VAL A 556 -17.65 32.46 -23.27
N MET A 557 -17.86 33.22 -24.34
CA MET A 557 -19.12 33.90 -24.58
C MET A 557 -20.11 32.94 -25.23
N GLY A 558 -20.96 32.33 -24.40
CA GLY A 558 -22.11 31.53 -24.84
C GLY A 558 -23.33 32.37 -25.24
N MET A 559 -23.09 33.57 -25.73
CA MET A 559 -24.03 34.41 -26.48
C MET A 559 -23.29 35.04 -27.65
N SER A 560 -24.00 35.34 -28.72
CA SER A 560 -23.33 35.73 -29.98
C SER A 560 -24.02 36.84 -30.76
N SER A 561 -25.14 37.41 -30.29
CA SER A 561 -25.74 38.58 -30.97
C SER A 561 -24.81 39.78 -31.00
N GLU A 562 -24.26 40.17 -29.85
CA GLU A 562 -23.36 41.32 -29.74
C GLU A 562 -22.03 41.08 -30.48
N THR A 563 -21.62 39.82 -30.66
CA THR A 563 -20.30 39.48 -31.22
C THR A 563 -20.19 39.74 -32.72
N PHE A 564 -21.32 39.79 -33.45
CA PHE A 564 -21.34 40.09 -34.88
C PHE A 564 -21.73 41.55 -35.19
N TRP A 565 -22.10 42.33 -34.18
CA TRP A 565 -22.69 43.65 -34.37
C TRP A 565 -21.63 44.72 -34.67
N GLY A 566 -21.87 45.57 -35.68
CA GLY A 566 -20.93 46.63 -36.06
C GLY A 566 -19.70 46.14 -36.83
N GLY A 567 -19.80 44.97 -37.47
CA GLY A 567 -18.74 44.38 -38.29
C GLY A 567 -17.49 44.03 -37.48
N LYS A 568 -16.35 43.93 -38.16
CA LYS A 568 -15.06 43.55 -37.56
C LYS A 568 -14.62 44.49 -36.44
N ALA A 569 -14.88 45.79 -36.59
CA ALA A 569 -14.53 46.79 -35.58
C ALA A 569 -15.41 46.69 -34.32
N GLY A 570 -16.70 46.42 -34.49
CA GLY A 570 -17.63 46.21 -33.37
C GLY A 570 -17.30 44.94 -32.57
N ALA A 571 -17.00 43.84 -33.26
CA ALA A 571 -16.54 42.59 -32.62
C ALA A 571 -15.28 42.80 -31.77
N ALA A 572 -14.26 43.48 -32.32
CA ALA A 572 -13.02 43.79 -31.60
C ALA A 572 -13.25 44.70 -30.38
N LYS A 573 -14.18 45.66 -30.48
CA LYS A 573 -14.56 46.52 -29.36
C LYS A 573 -15.24 45.71 -28.25
N PHE A 574 -16.10 44.76 -28.61
CA PHE A 574 -16.77 43.88 -27.64
C PHE A 574 -15.77 42.96 -26.94
N GLU A 575 -14.81 42.38 -27.66
CA GLU A 575 -13.72 41.60 -27.07
C GLU A 575 -12.90 42.41 -26.06
N GLY A 576 -12.58 43.67 -26.40
CA GLY A 576 -11.89 44.59 -25.50
C GLY A 576 -12.67 44.84 -24.20
N LEU A 577 -13.99 45.07 -24.30
CA LEU A 577 -14.87 45.24 -23.13
C LEU A 577 -14.88 43.97 -22.26
N MET A 578 -15.03 42.80 -22.86
CA MET A 578 -15.05 41.54 -22.12
C MET A 578 -13.71 41.28 -21.42
N LYS A 579 -12.59 41.65 -22.04
CA LYS A 579 -11.24 41.53 -21.45
C LYS A 579 -11.05 42.47 -20.26
N GLU A 580 -11.63 43.67 -20.33
CA GLU A 580 -11.65 44.60 -19.20
C GLU A 580 -12.48 44.06 -18.03
N LEU A 581 -13.72 43.60 -18.30
CA LEU A 581 -14.63 43.09 -17.28
C LEU A 581 -14.11 41.82 -16.58
N SER A 582 -13.37 40.96 -17.29
CA SER A 582 -12.80 39.73 -16.73
C SER A 582 -11.46 39.93 -16.03
N GLY A 583 -10.95 41.16 -15.93
CA GLY A 583 -9.63 41.42 -15.35
C GLY A 583 -8.47 40.91 -16.23
N GLY A 584 -8.68 40.79 -17.54
CA GLY A 584 -7.64 40.46 -18.51
C GLY A 584 -7.65 39.04 -19.06
N LEU A 585 -8.68 38.23 -18.77
CA LEU A 585 -8.76 36.87 -19.30
C LEU A 585 -8.79 36.86 -20.83
N ASP A 586 -8.19 35.82 -21.41
CA ASP A 586 -8.40 35.52 -22.81
C ASP A 586 -9.80 34.96 -23.02
N ILE A 587 -10.40 35.33 -24.15
CA ILE A 587 -11.82 35.18 -24.41
C ILE A 587 -12.02 34.52 -25.76
N THR A 588 -13.04 33.66 -25.84
CA THR A 588 -13.61 33.20 -27.10
C THR A 588 -15.00 33.80 -27.29
N THR A 589 -15.19 34.50 -28.41
CA THR A 589 -16.51 34.95 -28.87
C THR A 589 -17.06 34.06 -29.97
N GLY A 590 -18.38 34.05 -30.16
CA GLY A 590 -19.01 33.29 -31.24
C GLY A 590 -18.48 33.70 -32.62
N ALA A 591 -18.30 35.00 -32.86
CA ALA A 591 -17.78 35.52 -34.13
C ALA A 591 -16.32 35.12 -34.40
N GLN A 592 -15.46 35.17 -33.38
CA GLN A 592 -14.07 34.73 -33.47
C GLN A 592 -13.99 33.21 -33.70
N ALA A 593 -14.77 32.44 -32.96
CA ALA A 593 -14.81 30.99 -33.05
C ALA A 593 -15.29 30.51 -34.43
N CYS A 594 -16.34 31.13 -34.98
CA CYS A 594 -16.82 30.87 -36.34
C CYS A 594 -15.73 31.15 -37.39
N ASN A 595 -15.04 32.30 -37.29
CA ASN A 595 -13.95 32.63 -38.21
C ASN A 595 -12.83 31.58 -38.16
N ALA A 596 -12.34 31.29 -36.95
CA ALA A 596 -11.25 30.33 -36.75
C ALA A 596 -11.62 28.90 -37.22
N ALA A 597 -12.87 28.48 -37.00
CA ALA A 597 -13.36 27.18 -37.44
C ALA A 597 -13.38 27.08 -38.98
N LEU A 598 -13.88 28.11 -39.66
CA LEU A 598 -13.93 28.15 -41.13
C LEU A 598 -12.53 28.22 -41.76
N GLU A 599 -11.62 29.02 -41.18
CA GLU A 599 -10.21 29.05 -41.59
C GLU A 599 -9.55 27.68 -41.42
N LYS A 600 -9.78 27.02 -40.28
CA LYS A 600 -9.25 25.67 -40.00
C LYS A 600 -9.73 24.64 -41.03
N LEU A 601 -10.97 24.73 -41.46
CA LEU A 601 -11.59 23.84 -42.44
C LEU A 601 -11.24 24.22 -43.89
N GLY A 602 -10.57 25.37 -44.12
CA GLY A 602 -10.21 25.86 -45.44
C GLY A 602 -11.42 26.29 -46.29
N ALA A 603 -12.56 26.61 -45.67
CA ALA A 603 -13.78 27.01 -46.36
C ALA A 603 -13.73 28.52 -46.69
N LYS A 604 -14.04 28.89 -47.93
CA LYS A 604 -14.12 30.28 -48.40
C LYS A 604 -15.54 30.70 -48.76
N ARG A 605 -16.31 29.82 -49.40
CA ARG A 605 -17.70 30.07 -49.77
C ARG A 605 -18.64 29.30 -48.86
N ILE A 606 -19.52 30.01 -48.15
CA ILE A 606 -20.28 29.45 -47.01
C ILE A 606 -21.76 29.78 -47.08
N GLY A 607 -22.59 28.89 -46.53
CA GLY A 607 -24.01 29.13 -46.26
C GLY A 607 -24.25 29.36 -44.77
N VAL A 608 -25.13 30.29 -44.41
CA VAL A 608 -25.33 30.71 -43.02
C VAL A 608 -26.80 30.60 -42.63
N ILE A 609 -27.09 30.00 -41.48
CA ILE A 609 -28.40 30.11 -40.85
C ILE A 609 -28.30 30.96 -39.58
N THR A 610 -29.33 31.74 -39.29
CA THR A 610 -29.40 32.53 -38.04
C THR A 610 -30.80 32.46 -37.43
N PRO A 611 -30.97 32.76 -36.14
CA PRO A 611 -32.29 32.92 -35.55
C PRO A 611 -32.95 34.29 -35.84
N TYR A 612 -32.25 35.22 -36.49
CA TYR A 612 -32.55 36.65 -36.45
C TYR A 612 -33.56 37.14 -37.49
N GLN A 613 -34.05 38.36 -37.22
CA GLN A 613 -34.69 39.23 -38.22
C GLN A 613 -33.66 39.75 -39.23
N THR A 614 -34.13 40.34 -40.34
CA THR A 614 -33.28 40.72 -41.49
C THR A 614 -32.09 41.59 -41.09
N VAL A 615 -32.28 42.53 -40.16
CA VAL A 615 -31.19 43.37 -39.65
C VAL A 615 -30.06 42.53 -39.03
N GLY A 616 -30.38 41.49 -38.26
CA GLY A 616 -29.38 40.60 -37.67
C GLY A 616 -28.71 39.69 -38.70
N ASP A 617 -29.45 39.22 -39.71
CA ASP A 617 -28.87 38.49 -40.84
C ASP A 617 -27.84 39.34 -41.59
N ASP A 618 -28.15 40.63 -41.79
CA ASP A 618 -27.28 41.58 -42.47
C ASP A 618 -26.00 41.87 -41.65
N GLN A 619 -26.10 41.95 -40.32
CA GLN A 619 -24.92 42.09 -39.44
C GLN A 619 -23.99 40.88 -39.53
N VAL A 620 -24.55 39.66 -39.44
CA VAL A 620 -23.77 38.42 -39.56
C VAL A 620 -23.12 38.32 -40.94
N ARG A 621 -23.87 38.63 -42.01
CA ARG A 621 -23.35 38.67 -43.38
C ARG A 621 -22.20 39.67 -43.50
N ALA A 622 -22.41 40.90 -43.04
CA ALA A 622 -21.41 41.96 -43.11
C ALA A 622 -20.11 41.56 -42.43
N TYR A 623 -20.19 41.05 -41.19
CA TYR A 623 -19.02 40.56 -40.46
C TYR A 623 -18.27 39.46 -41.23
N LEU A 624 -18.98 38.40 -41.67
CA LEU A 624 -18.35 37.27 -42.37
C LEU A 624 -17.69 37.69 -43.69
N THR A 625 -18.31 38.62 -44.42
CA THR A 625 -17.73 39.20 -45.63
C THR A 625 -16.49 40.06 -45.33
N GLU A 626 -16.52 40.89 -44.28
CA GLU A 626 -15.39 41.72 -43.87
C GLU A 626 -14.16 40.91 -43.42
N VAL A 627 -14.37 39.74 -42.81
CA VAL A 627 -13.28 38.83 -42.43
C VAL A 627 -12.82 37.90 -43.56
N GLY A 628 -13.46 37.97 -44.74
CA GLY A 628 -12.94 37.38 -45.97
C GLY A 628 -13.70 36.18 -46.53
N PHE A 629 -14.92 35.88 -46.04
CA PHE A 629 -15.75 34.80 -46.58
C PHE A 629 -16.76 35.29 -47.63
N ASP A 630 -16.98 34.45 -48.65
CA ASP A 630 -18.03 34.63 -49.64
C ASP A 630 -19.33 33.97 -49.15
N VAL A 631 -20.29 34.79 -48.69
CA VAL A 631 -21.54 34.33 -48.10
C VAL A 631 -22.57 34.06 -49.21
N ALA A 632 -22.69 32.79 -49.61
CA ALA A 632 -23.59 32.35 -50.69
C ALA A 632 -25.07 32.60 -50.37
N GLY A 633 -25.46 32.47 -49.10
CA GLY A 633 -26.82 32.70 -48.64
C GLY A 633 -26.92 32.79 -47.13
N VAL A 634 -27.88 33.58 -46.65
CA VAL A 634 -28.25 33.65 -45.23
C VAL A 634 -29.73 33.34 -45.09
N HIS A 635 -30.08 32.35 -44.27
CA HIS A 635 -31.46 32.02 -43.92
C HIS A 635 -31.73 32.29 -42.44
N GLY A 636 -32.38 33.41 -42.15
CA GLY A 636 -32.89 33.72 -40.82
C GLY A 636 -34.19 32.97 -40.53
N LEU A 637 -34.26 32.27 -39.41
CA LEU A 637 -35.46 31.57 -38.90
C LEU A 637 -36.56 32.52 -38.43
N LYS A 638 -36.25 33.82 -38.29
CA LYS A 638 -37.18 34.88 -37.84
C LYS A 638 -37.86 34.56 -36.51
N CYS A 639 -37.09 34.07 -35.54
CA CYS A 639 -37.61 33.76 -34.21
C CYS A 639 -38.21 35.04 -33.58
N PRO A 640 -39.47 34.99 -33.08
CA PRO A 640 -40.17 36.19 -32.59
C PRO A 640 -39.62 36.70 -31.25
N THR A 641 -39.03 35.84 -30.42
CA THR A 641 -38.46 36.21 -29.11
C THR A 641 -37.17 35.42 -28.81
N ALA A 642 -36.34 35.93 -27.89
CA ALA A 642 -35.13 35.22 -27.45
C ALA A 642 -35.45 33.85 -26.83
N LYS A 643 -36.63 33.70 -26.20
CA LYS A 643 -37.09 32.42 -25.65
C LYS A 643 -37.41 31.40 -26.75
N SER A 644 -38.09 31.82 -27.82
CA SER A 644 -38.47 30.94 -28.93
C SER A 644 -37.28 30.35 -29.70
N ILE A 645 -36.08 30.95 -29.58
CA ILE A 645 -34.83 30.40 -30.14
C ILE A 645 -34.53 29.03 -29.53
N ALA A 646 -34.77 28.84 -28.23
CA ALA A 646 -34.54 27.56 -27.56
C ALA A 646 -35.55 26.47 -27.97
N ASP A 647 -36.70 26.86 -28.53
CA ASP A 647 -37.82 25.96 -28.87
C ASP A 647 -37.79 25.49 -30.35
N VAL A 648 -36.81 25.96 -31.14
CA VAL A 648 -36.69 25.57 -32.56
C VAL A 648 -36.41 24.08 -32.67
N GLN A 649 -37.27 23.37 -33.41
CA GLN A 649 -37.18 21.93 -33.55
C GLN A 649 -36.03 21.50 -34.47
N PRO A 650 -35.38 20.34 -34.22
CA PRO A 650 -34.28 19.83 -35.03
C PRO A 650 -34.56 19.81 -36.54
N GLU A 651 -35.73 19.33 -36.96
CA GLU A 651 -36.07 19.26 -38.39
C GLU A 651 -36.15 20.64 -39.06
N THR A 652 -36.60 21.67 -38.34
CA THR A 652 -36.59 23.05 -38.84
C THR A 652 -35.16 23.55 -39.07
N LEU A 653 -34.22 23.18 -38.21
CA LEU A 653 -32.79 23.50 -38.39
C LEU A 653 -32.20 22.77 -39.59
N LYS A 654 -32.51 21.48 -39.77
CA LYS A 654 -32.07 20.71 -40.95
C LYS A 654 -32.57 21.32 -42.26
N GLU A 655 -33.86 21.66 -42.32
CA GLU A 655 -34.43 22.36 -43.48
C GLU A 655 -33.77 23.70 -43.74
N ALA A 656 -33.46 24.47 -42.68
CA ALA A 656 -32.76 25.74 -42.80
C ALA A 656 -31.37 25.57 -43.42
N PHE A 657 -30.59 24.57 -42.98
CA PHE A 657 -29.29 24.27 -43.58
C PHE A 657 -29.39 23.90 -45.06
N ARG A 658 -30.38 23.07 -45.44
CA ARG A 658 -30.60 22.70 -46.84
C ARG A 658 -30.91 23.91 -47.74
N LYS A 659 -31.57 24.95 -47.21
CA LYS A 659 -31.89 26.17 -47.99
C LYS A 659 -30.69 27.04 -48.32
N VAL A 660 -29.61 26.92 -47.55
CA VAL A 660 -28.37 27.71 -47.75
C VAL A 660 -27.23 26.85 -48.27
N ASP A 661 -27.49 25.58 -48.59
CA ASP A 661 -26.54 24.69 -49.25
C ASP A 661 -26.58 24.83 -50.78
N GLY A 662 -25.45 24.51 -51.41
CA GLY A 662 -25.27 24.54 -52.86
C GLY A 662 -24.02 23.76 -53.28
N PRO A 663 -23.88 23.44 -54.59
CA PRO A 663 -22.74 22.66 -55.10
C PRO A 663 -21.38 23.35 -54.92
N ASP A 664 -21.37 24.68 -54.83
CA ASP A 664 -20.21 25.54 -54.62
C ASP A 664 -20.03 26.01 -53.16
N VAL A 665 -20.96 25.64 -52.27
CA VAL A 665 -20.88 25.92 -50.82
C VAL A 665 -19.99 24.88 -50.16
N GLN A 666 -18.93 25.34 -49.50
CA GLN A 666 -17.86 24.51 -48.93
C GLN A 666 -18.09 24.18 -47.46
N ALA A 667 -18.79 25.05 -46.72
CA ALA A 667 -19.19 24.80 -45.34
C ALA A 667 -20.49 25.54 -45.01
N LEU A 668 -21.22 25.02 -44.04
CA LEU A 668 -22.44 25.62 -43.51
C LEU A 668 -22.22 26.00 -42.05
N ILE A 669 -22.79 27.12 -41.63
CA ILE A 669 -22.65 27.58 -40.25
C ILE A 669 -23.97 28.10 -39.69
N GLN A 670 -24.29 27.67 -38.48
CA GLN A 670 -25.28 28.36 -37.66
C GLN A 670 -24.55 29.48 -36.92
N ALA A 671 -24.91 30.73 -37.21
CA ALA A 671 -24.36 31.93 -36.57
C ALA A 671 -25.46 32.68 -35.81
N GLY A 672 -25.07 33.37 -34.74
CA GLY A 672 -26.00 34.10 -33.88
C GLY A 672 -26.53 33.29 -32.70
N THR A 673 -27.45 33.92 -31.93
CA THR A 673 -27.80 33.56 -30.55
C THR A 673 -28.15 32.09 -30.46
N ASN A 674 -27.53 31.44 -29.49
CA ASN A 674 -27.26 30.02 -29.54
C ASN A 674 -28.54 29.17 -29.68
N LEU A 675 -28.70 28.56 -30.85
CA LEU A 675 -29.66 27.49 -31.10
C LEU A 675 -29.10 26.20 -30.47
N PHE A 676 -29.95 25.30 -30.00
CA PHE A 676 -29.55 23.94 -29.61
C PHE A 676 -29.28 23.12 -30.89
N CYS A 677 -28.12 23.35 -31.51
CA CYS A 677 -27.85 23.00 -32.91
C CYS A 677 -26.62 22.09 -33.08
N ALA A 678 -25.83 21.83 -32.04
CA ALA A 678 -24.53 21.14 -32.16
C ALA A 678 -24.68 19.71 -32.70
N LYS A 679 -25.63 18.94 -32.17
CA LYS A 679 -25.92 17.58 -32.69
C LYS A 679 -26.58 17.61 -34.07
N VAL A 680 -27.47 18.58 -34.30
CA VAL A 680 -28.15 18.71 -35.61
C VAL A 680 -27.15 19.06 -36.70
N ALA A 681 -26.18 19.94 -36.41
CA ALA A 681 -25.09 20.25 -37.31
C ALA A 681 -24.24 19.01 -37.61
N ALA A 682 -23.92 18.18 -36.60
CA ALA A 682 -23.22 16.92 -36.81
C ALA A 682 -23.98 15.96 -37.74
N GLU A 683 -25.30 15.79 -37.52
CA GLU A 683 -26.16 14.98 -38.40
C GLU A 683 -26.20 15.53 -39.83
N MET A 684 -26.29 16.85 -39.99
CA MET A 684 -26.31 17.50 -41.31
C MET A 684 -24.96 17.43 -42.02
N GLU A 685 -23.84 17.41 -41.28
CA GLU A 685 -22.51 17.20 -41.85
C GLU A 685 -22.37 15.82 -42.47
N GLU A 686 -22.91 14.79 -41.80
CA GLU A 686 -22.99 13.44 -42.35
C GLU A 686 -23.93 13.39 -43.57
N GLU A 687 -25.11 14.03 -43.48
CA GLU A 687 -26.12 14.05 -44.55
C GLU A 687 -25.61 14.74 -45.81
N LEU A 688 -24.97 15.91 -45.67
CA LEU A 688 -24.56 16.77 -46.80
C LEU A 688 -23.14 16.48 -47.28
N GLY A 689 -22.36 15.67 -46.54
CA GLY A 689 -20.99 15.30 -46.90
C GLY A 689 -20.01 16.48 -46.91
N LYS A 690 -20.31 17.56 -46.19
CA LYS A 690 -19.47 18.77 -46.07
C LYS A 690 -19.60 19.36 -44.66
N PRO A 691 -18.62 20.13 -44.17
CA PRO A 691 -18.64 20.67 -42.81
C PRO A 691 -19.90 21.48 -42.50
N VAL A 692 -20.56 21.16 -41.39
CA VAL A 692 -21.70 21.93 -40.85
C VAL A 692 -21.41 22.26 -39.39
N ILE A 693 -21.34 23.55 -39.08
CA ILE A 693 -20.80 24.04 -37.82
C ILE A 693 -21.89 24.75 -37.03
N ALA A 694 -22.16 24.29 -35.81
CA ALA A 694 -22.92 25.06 -34.84
C ALA A 694 -21.99 26.03 -34.10
N ILE A 695 -22.47 27.24 -33.79
CA ILE A 695 -21.66 28.24 -33.08
C ILE A 695 -21.17 27.73 -31.71
N ASN A 696 -21.97 26.93 -31.01
CA ASN A 696 -21.60 26.36 -29.71
C ASN A 696 -20.41 25.39 -29.86
N THR A 697 -20.47 24.50 -30.84
CA THR A 697 -19.36 23.59 -31.21
C THR A 697 -18.11 24.39 -31.53
N ALA A 698 -18.22 25.43 -32.38
CA ALA A 698 -17.09 26.28 -32.73
C ALA A 698 -16.49 26.96 -31.51
N THR A 699 -17.34 27.46 -30.61
CA THR A 699 -16.91 28.19 -29.41
C THR A 699 -16.19 27.27 -28.43
N VAL A 700 -16.70 26.04 -28.19
CA VAL A 700 -16.00 25.04 -27.37
C VAL A 700 -14.67 24.65 -28.00
N TRP A 701 -14.68 24.34 -29.30
CA TRP A 701 -13.48 23.96 -30.02
C TRP A 701 -12.41 25.04 -29.94
N HIS A 702 -12.77 26.30 -30.24
CA HIS A 702 -11.84 27.41 -30.22
C HIS A 702 -11.29 27.65 -28.81
N ALA A 703 -12.14 27.63 -27.78
CA ALA A 703 -11.72 27.78 -26.39
C ALA A 703 -10.74 26.68 -25.97
N TYR A 704 -11.03 25.42 -26.31
CA TYR A 704 -10.15 24.28 -26.02
C TYR A 704 -8.82 24.36 -26.76
N ARG A 705 -8.81 24.61 -28.07
CA ARG A 705 -7.57 24.67 -28.85
C ARG A 705 -6.70 25.85 -28.45
N THR A 706 -7.31 27.00 -28.13
CA THR A 706 -6.58 28.17 -27.62
C THR A 706 -5.94 27.90 -26.26
N HIS A 707 -6.58 27.06 -25.44
CA HIS A 707 -6.08 26.64 -24.13
C HIS A 707 -5.28 25.32 -24.16
N GLY A 708 -4.85 24.86 -25.34
CA GLY A 708 -4.01 23.66 -25.49
C GLY A 708 -4.72 22.33 -25.24
N ILE A 709 -6.04 22.30 -25.11
CA ILE A 709 -6.85 21.10 -24.92
C ILE A 709 -7.12 20.48 -26.30
N GLN A 710 -6.71 19.23 -26.51
CA GLN A 710 -6.76 18.51 -27.80
C GLN A 710 -7.71 17.31 -27.81
N ASP A 711 -8.53 17.15 -26.75
CA ASP A 711 -9.51 16.08 -26.64
C ASP A 711 -10.46 16.10 -27.84
N GLN A 712 -10.75 14.90 -28.35
CA GLN A 712 -11.70 14.67 -29.43
C GLN A 712 -13.07 14.30 -28.84
N ILE A 713 -14.11 15.00 -29.25
CA ILE A 713 -15.47 14.83 -28.70
C ILE A 713 -16.40 14.37 -29.81
N LYS A 714 -16.89 13.13 -29.68
CA LYS A 714 -17.76 12.48 -30.67
C LYS A 714 -19.21 12.96 -30.58
N GLY A 715 -19.89 13.00 -31.72
CA GLY A 715 -21.30 13.36 -31.86
C GLY A 715 -21.58 14.84 -32.02
N PHE A 716 -20.56 15.67 -32.27
CA PHE A 716 -20.67 17.14 -32.40
C PHE A 716 -20.01 17.69 -33.68
N GLY A 717 -19.80 16.83 -34.68
CA GLY A 717 -19.26 17.19 -35.99
C GLY A 717 -17.74 17.16 -36.06
N CYS A 718 -17.19 17.25 -37.28
CA CYS A 718 -15.77 17.05 -37.54
C CYS A 718 -14.86 18.02 -36.78
N LEU A 719 -15.38 19.20 -36.44
CA LEU A 719 -14.61 20.23 -35.76
C LEU A 719 -14.10 19.75 -34.39
N LEU A 720 -14.95 19.15 -33.56
CA LEU A 720 -14.52 18.59 -32.27
C LEU A 720 -14.00 17.15 -32.37
N GLU A 721 -14.34 16.42 -33.42
CA GLU A 721 -13.92 15.02 -33.59
C GLU A 721 -12.53 14.86 -34.19
N LYS A 722 -12.11 15.76 -35.08
CA LYS A 722 -10.90 15.60 -35.91
C LYS A 722 -9.84 16.66 -35.68
N TYR A 723 -10.26 17.90 -35.45
CA TYR A 723 -9.39 19.09 -35.40
C TYR A 723 -9.29 19.64 -34.00
#